data_AF-A0A8B6MA10-F1
#
_entry.id   AF-A0A8B6MA10-F1
#
_cell.length_a   1.000
_cell.length_b   1.000
_cell.length_c   1.000
_cell.angle_alpha   90.00
_cell.angle_beta   90.00
_cell.angle_gamma   90.00
#
_symmetry.space_group_name_H-M   'P 1'
#
loop_
_entity.id
_entity.type
_entity.pdbx_description
1 polymer ?
#
loop_
_entity_poly.entity_id
_entity_poly.type
_entity_poly.pdbx_seq_one_letter_code
_entity_poly.pdbx_strand_id
1 'polypeptide(L)'
;MQRPVQAGDHVFLVDGSSFVFRAYFQSIRQDAKYNYRSDGLPTGALRLFCTKLFQFVRDGAAGIKPTHLAIIFDKSENSFRKEIYPPYKGNRSEPPEDLIPQFPLMRAAVRAFGLPPIEQDRFEADDLIATYARQAKERGADVLIISADKDLMQLIGPGVAMYDPASGEAGAKGSREERRIGFEEVCAYFGVPPEKVIDVQALAGDSTDNVPGARGIGLKTAAQLINEYGDLDSLLAAADKIKQPKRREILTDPDSVALIKVSKQLVSLVCDAPLTVPLDDLGLAAPDGKTLVAFFKALEFTTITKRAAEAYGVEAALIEPDPAVTGAAGWRGRDGAPLPAPAQPGAEAADPAQQAPKRNARYGEQAPQKAIATGPGELAAARASSALAEKFDVKSYETIMSLERLDAVIAEALEGGVVAVDTETSSLDPMQAELVGISLCAAPGRACYIPLRHKGEGAGDLFGGGDLVPGQLPMDEVLARLKPLLEAPDILKIAQNMKFDRLVFFQRGIDVGPVEDTMLLSYVLDAGRTDHGMDVLSEKYFGHKPIQFGEVAGSGRTFIGFARVAIDRASEYSAEDADVTLRLWRVLKPRLAAERMSAVYETLERPMIEVLARMERRGISIDRAILSRLSGEFAQDMARLEALIFELAGESFNLGSPKQLGDILFGKMGLPGARKTATGAWSTAAGVLEDLAEQGNALAARILDWRQLSKLKSTYTDALPSFVNPSTGRVHTSYALAATTTGRLSSSEPNLQNIPVRNEAGRKIRKAFIAAPGHKLISADYSQIELRLLAHIAEIPQLKSAFAEGHDIHAMTASEMFGVPIEGMPPEVRRRAKAINFGIIYGISAFGLANQLAIPREEAGAYIKRYFERFPGIRAYMDATKKFARENGYVTTIFGRKCHYPRITATNPSERAFNERAAINAPIQGSAADIIRRAMARMDAALERAKLSAQMLLQVHDELVFEAPDDEIEATIEVVRKIMVEAPHPYLQLSVALQVDAKAAQNWDEAH
;
A
#
# COMPACT_ATOMS: atom_id res chain seq x y z
N MET A 1 22.34 39.92 10.81
CA MET A 1 22.75 41.13 10.05
C MET A 1 21.50 41.98 9.98
N GLN A 2 21.50 43.20 10.51
CA GLN A 2 20.27 44.01 10.51
C GLN A 2 20.00 44.50 9.10
N ARG A 3 18.84 44.15 8.54
CA ARG A 3 18.35 44.66 7.26
C ARG A 3 16.97 45.26 7.55
N PRO A 4 16.85 46.59 7.61
CA PRO A 4 15.56 47.21 7.83
C PRO A 4 14.57 46.86 6.72
N VAL A 5 13.34 46.52 7.07
CA VAL A 5 12.27 46.26 6.09
C VAL A 5 11.83 47.56 5.42
N GLN A 6 11.80 47.55 4.09
CA GLN A 6 11.39 48.68 3.25
C GLN A 6 10.22 48.31 2.33
N ALA A 7 9.59 49.33 1.73
CA ALA A 7 8.50 49.12 0.78
C ALA A 7 8.98 48.30 -0.43
N GLY A 8 8.22 47.27 -0.81
CA GLY A 8 8.58 46.35 -1.90
C GLY A 8 9.51 45.18 -1.49
N ASP A 9 9.93 45.09 -0.23
CA ASP A 9 10.57 43.88 0.28
C ASP A 9 9.55 42.73 0.41
N HIS A 10 10.04 41.49 0.31
CA HIS A 10 9.24 40.27 0.52
C HIS A 10 9.61 39.58 1.83
N VAL A 11 8.67 39.49 2.77
CA VAL A 11 8.84 38.89 4.10
C VAL A 11 8.17 37.53 4.14
N PHE A 12 8.94 36.47 4.38
CA PHE A 12 8.42 35.11 4.53
C PHE A 12 8.31 34.75 6.00
N LEU A 13 7.12 34.34 6.41
CA LEU A 13 6.82 33.91 7.79
C LEU A 13 6.43 32.44 7.76
N VAL A 14 7.33 31.56 8.20
CA VAL A 14 7.11 30.11 8.19
C VAL A 14 6.63 29.64 9.55
N ASP A 15 5.48 28.98 9.58
CA ASP A 15 5.04 28.20 10.72
C ASP A 15 5.88 26.92 10.83
N GLY A 16 6.95 27.02 11.61
CA GLY A 16 7.90 25.94 11.83
C GLY A 16 7.25 24.74 12.51
N SER A 17 6.36 24.97 13.49
CA SER A 17 5.73 23.89 14.26
C SER A 17 4.84 22.99 13.40
N SER A 18 3.96 23.57 12.59
CA SER A 18 3.13 22.79 11.65
C SER A 18 4.01 22.01 10.66
N PHE A 19 5.13 22.61 10.25
CA PHE A 19 6.09 21.98 9.35
C PHE A 19 6.83 20.80 9.99
N VAL A 20 7.17 20.88 11.28
CA VAL A 20 7.84 19.81 12.04
C VAL A 20 7.01 18.52 12.03
N PHE A 21 5.74 18.59 12.43
CA PHE A 21 4.86 17.42 12.49
C PHE A 21 4.61 16.84 11.10
N ARG A 22 4.44 17.71 10.10
CA ARG A 22 4.29 17.29 8.71
C ARG A 22 5.52 16.57 8.18
N ALA A 23 6.71 17.10 8.47
CA ALA A 23 7.98 16.47 8.14
C ALA A 23 8.10 15.11 8.83
N TYR A 24 7.68 14.98 10.09
CA TYR A 24 7.64 13.72 10.81
C TYR A 24 6.70 12.68 10.19
N PHE A 25 5.43 13.04 9.96
CA PHE A 25 4.48 12.10 9.36
C PHE A 25 4.85 11.70 7.93
N GLN A 26 5.57 12.57 7.22
CA GLN A 26 6.16 12.23 5.92
C GLN A 26 7.37 11.32 6.08
N SER A 27 8.24 11.59 7.06
CA SER A 27 9.46 10.80 7.27
C SER A 27 9.14 9.37 7.67
N ILE A 28 8.16 9.14 8.56
CA ILE A 28 7.78 7.78 8.98
C ILE A 28 7.13 6.93 7.87
N ARG A 29 6.74 7.54 6.75
CA ARG A 29 6.26 6.83 5.55
C ARG A 29 7.40 6.55 4.56
N GLN A 30 8.55 7.16 4.79
CA GLN A 30 9.78 6.87 4.07
C GLN A 30 10.53 5.77 4.82
N ASP A 31 11.36 5.08 4.07
CA ASP A 31 12.21 4.02 4.57
C ASP A 31 13.02 4.45 5.83
N ALA A 32 13.04 3.58 6.85
CA ALA A 32 13.61 3.84 8.17
C ALA A 32 15.08 4.29 8.14
N LYS A 33 15.89 3.89 7.13
CA LYS A 33 17.28 4.39 6.99
C LYS A 33 17.39 5.91 6.87
N TYR A 34 16.34 6.56 6.38
CA TYR A 34 16.32 8.01 6.23
C TYR A 34 15.81 8.74 7.47
N ASN A 35 15.45 7.97 8.51
CA ASN A 35 14.79 8.45 9.71
C ASN A 35 15.67 8.41 10.95
N TYR A 36 16.82 7.73 10.91
CA TYR A 36 17.73 7.61 12.04
C TYR A 36 19.18 7.83 11.60
N ARG A 37 19.98 8.46 12.47
CA ARG A 37 21.44 8.53 12.37
C ARG A 37 22.06 7.19 12.80
N SER A 38 23.31 6.94 12.45
CA SER A 38 24.07 5.72 12.79
C SER A 38 24.07 5.35 14.28
N ASP A 39 23.95 6.32 15.18
CA ASP A 39 23.90 6.10 16.63
C ASP A 39 22.48 5.87 17.18
N GLY A 40 21.47 5.81 16.30
CA GLY A 40 20.06 5.61 16.68
C GLY A 40 19.28 6.90 16.94
N LEU A 41 19.89 8.08 16.79
CA LEU A 41 19.18 9.36 16.94
C LEU A 41 18.12 9.51 15.83
N PRO A 42 16.83 9.67 16.15
CA PRO A 42 15.83 9.98 15.14
C PRO A 42 16.16 11.32 14.46
N THR A 43 16.22 11.36 13.14
CA THR A 43 16.58 12.54 12.33
C THR A 43 15.69 12.72 11.08
N GLY A 44 14.71 11.85 10.86
CA GLY A 44 13.88 11.86 9.66
C GLY A 44 13.11 13.15 9.41
N ALA A 45 12.46 13.67 10.45
CA ALA A 45 11.72 14.93 10.36
C ALA A 45 12.68 16.11 10.15
N LEU A 46 13.82 16.09 10.86
CA LEU A 46 14.88 17.09 10.75
C LEU A 46 15.46 17.16 9.33
N ARG A 47 15.67 16.03 8.66
CA ARG A 47 16.19 15.97 7.28
C ARG A 47 15.24 16.63 6.29
N LEU A 48 13.95 16.31 6.36
CA LEU A 48 12.93 16.90 5.50
C LEU A 48 12.73 18.38 5.79
N PHE A 49 12.79 18.78 7.07
CA PHE A 49 12.79 20.17 7.51
C PHE A 49 13.98 20.95 6.91
N CYS A 50 15.21 20.43 7.01
CA CYS A 50 16.42 21.05 6.45
C CYS A 50 16.34 21.20 4.93
N THR A 51 15.79 20.20 4.23
CA THR A 51 15.61 20.24 2.76
C THR A 51 14.71 21.40 2.34
N LYS A 52 13.67 21.66 3.12
CA LYS A 52 12.69 22.72 2.85
C LYS A 52 13.19 24.09 3.26
N LEU A 53 13.91 24.18 4.38
CA LEU A 53 14.62 25.40 4.75
C LEU A 53 15.64 25.80 3.67
N PHE A 54 16.38 24.83 3.14
CA PHE A 54 17.30 25.05 2.00
C PHE A 54 16.58 25.55 0.75
N GLN A 55 15.40 25.00 0.44
CA GLN A 55 14.54 25.49 -0.64
C GLN A 55 14.13 26.95 -0.40
N PHE A 56 13.62 27.30 0.78
CA PHE A 56 13.13 28.66 1.06
C PHE A 56 14.25 29.70 1.00
N VAL A 57 15.43 29.37 1.52
CA VAL A 57 16.59 30.27 1.50
C VAL A 57 17.12 30.51 0.08
N ARG A 58 17.16 29.47 -0.76
CA ARG A 58 17.80 29.55 -2.09
C ARG A 58 16.83 29.87 -3.23
N ASP A 59 15.71 29.15 -3.23
CA ASP A 59 14.75 29.10 -4.34
C ASP A 59 13.49 29.93 -4.04
N GLY A 60 13.20 30.15 -2.76
CA GLY A 60 11.98 30.82 -2.31
C GLY A 60 10.75 29.91 -2.36
N ALA A 61 9.57 30.50 -2.47
CA ALA A 61 8.28 29.80 -2.52
C ALA A 61 7.29 30.59 -3.39
N ALA A 62 6.36 29.88 -4.04
CA ALA A 62 5.35 30.49 -4.91
C ALA A 62 5.94 31.43 -6.00
N GLY A 63 7.16 31.14 -6.49
CA GLY A 63 7.86 31.95 -7.48
C GLY A 63 8.47 33.25 -6.93
N ILE A 64 8.43 33.48 -5.62
CA ILE A 64 8.94 34.68 -4.95
C ILE A 64 10.16 34.31 -4.11
N LYS A 65 11.21 35.13 -4.14
CA LYS A 65 12.37 34.98 -3.24
C LYS A 65 12.24 35.91 -2.04
N PRO A 66 12.45 35.42 -0.80
CA PRO A 66 12.39 36.26 0.38
C PRO A 66 13.58 37.22 0.47
N THR A 67 13.29 38.43 0.94
CA THR A 67 14.30 39.38 1.43
C THR A 67 14.52 39.24 2.94
N HIS A 68 13.46 38.81 3.64
CA HIS A 68 13.43 38.53 5.07
C HIS A 68 12.75 37.18 5.28
N LEU A 69 13.26 36.36 6.20
CA LEU A 69 12.74 35.01 6.45
C LEU A 69 12.75 34.73 7.94
N ALA A 70 11.59 34.38 8.48
CA ALA A 70 11.41 33.95 9.86
C ALA A 70 10.90 32.51 9.92
N ILE A 71 11.50 31.70 10.80
CA ILE A 71 10.99 30.39 11.17
C ILE A 71 10.48 30.47 12.62
N ILE A 72 9.16 30.39 12.78
CA ILE A 72 8.48 30.58 14.05
C ILE A 72 8.04 29.23 14.61
N PHE A 73 8.40 28.91 15.85
CA PHE A 73 7.99 27.71 16.55
C PHE A 73 7.01 28.04 17.67
N ASP A 74 6.08 27.11 17.90
CA ASP A 74 5.07 27.20 18.93
C ASP A 74 5.64 26.82 20.31
N LYS A 75 5.36 27.66 21.31
CA LYS A 75 5.71 27.47 22.72
C LYS A 75 4.45 27.54 23.61
N SER A 76 3.43 26.79 23.21
CA SER A 76 2.08 26.81 23.78
C SER A 76 1.91 26.19 25.19
N GLU A 77 2.99 25.78 25.85
CA GLU A 77 2.94 25.20 27.21
C GLU A 77 2.28 26.16 28.20
N ASN A 78 2.69 27.44 28.17
CA ASN A 78 2.18 28.52 29.02
C ASN A 78 1.33 29.54 28.26
N SER A 79 0.68 29.13 27.17
CA SER A 79 -0.17 30.03 26.36
C SER A 79 -1.27 30.67 27.21
N PHE A 80 -1.47 31.98 27.08
CA PHE A 80 -2.53 32.71 27.78
C PHE A 80 -3.93 32.17 27.44
N ARG A 81 -4.10 31.52 26.28
CA ARG A 81 -5.37 30.89 25.88
C ARG A 81 -5.81 29.76 26.82
N LYS A 82 -4.87 29.08 27.50
CA LYS A 82 -5.20 28.07 28.53
C LYS A 82 -5.71 28.71 29.83
N GLU A 83 -5.36 29.96 30.10
CA GLU A 83 -5.92 30.73 31.22
C GLU A 83 -7.38 31.12 30.92
N ILE A 84 -7.68 31.43 29.65
CA ILE A 84 -9.03 31.76 29.16
C ILE A 84 -9.93 30.52 29.15
N TYR A 85 -9.44 29.40 28.62
CA TYR A 85 -10.18 28.14 28.53
C TYR A 85 -9.27 26.95 28.82
N PRO A 86 -9.25 26.43 30.06
CA PRO A 86 -8.34 25.33 30.45
C PRO A 86 -8.37 24.08 29.54
N PRO A 87 -9.51 23.68 28.94
CA PRO A 87 -9.54 22.56 28.00
C PRO A 87 -8.92 22.84 26.62
N TYR A 88 -8.55 24.09 26.30
CA TYR A 88 -7.95 24.47 25.02
C TYR A 88 -6.68 23.66 24.73
N LYS A 89 -6.62 23.05 23.54
CA LYS A 89 -5.58 22.09 23.11
C LYS A 89 -5.35 20.90 24.07
N GLY A 90 -6.21 20.68 25.06
CA GLY A 90 -6.06 19.63 26.08
C GLY A 90 -6.27 18.20 25.56
N ASN A 91 -6.89 18.04 24.39
CA ASN A 91 -7.10 16.74 23.73
C ASN A 91 -5.99 16.40 22.72
N ARG A 92 -4.96 17.26 22.56
CA ARG A 92 -3.84 16.98 21.65
C ARG A 92 -2.99 15.85 22.24
N SER A 93 -2.72 14.83 21.43
CA SER A 93 -1.81 13.76 21.80
C SER A 93 -0.40 14.32 22.04
N GLU A 94 0.32 13.72 22.99
CA GLU A 94 1.73 14.07 23.19
C GLU A 94 2.53 13.81 21.89
N PRO A 95 3.56 14.64 21.61
CA PRO A 95 4.42 14.42 20.46
C PRO A 95 5.03 13.00 20.52
N PRO A 96 5.12 12.29 19.38
CA PRO A 96 5.74 10.97 19.34
C PRO A 96 7.14 10.97 19.93
N GLU A 97 7.53 9.90 20.64
CA GLU A 97 8.83 9.81 21.32
C GLU A 97 10.01 10.06 20.37
N ASP A 98 9.94 9.57 19.13
CA ASP A 98 10.97 9.79 18.10
C ASP A 98 11.07 11.24 17.61
N LEU A 99 10.01 12.05 17.76
CA LEU A 99 10.01 13.45 17.36
C LEU A 99 10.62 14.36 18.44
N ILE A 100 10.51 13.98 19.72
CA ILE A 100 10.97 14.78 20.85
C ILE A 100 12.48 15.13 20.74
N PRO A 101 13.40 14.18 20.45
CA PRO A 101 14.82 14.46 20.26
C PRO A 101 15.13 15.44 19.12
N GLN A 102 14.22 15.58 18.15
CA GLN A 102 14.45 16.37 16.94
C GLN A 102 14.15 17.86 17.13
N PHE A 103 13.33 18.24 18.11
CA PHE A 103 12.94 19.65 18.31
C PHE A 103 14.14 20.58 18.57
N PRO A 104 15.12 20.26 19.46
CA PRO A 104 16.29 21.11 19.64
C PRO A 104 17.18 21.16 18.40
N LEU A 105 17.27 20.05 17.65
CA LEU A 105 18.04 19.98 16.43
C LEU A 105 17.44 20.81 15.30
N MET A 106 16.11 20.98 15.25
CA MET A 106 15.47 21.89 14.31
C MET A 106 15.83 23.35 14.59
N ARG A 107 15.91 23.74 15.87
CA ARG A 107 16.41 25.07 16.26
C ARG A 107 17.88 25.23 15.90
N ALA A 108 18.69 24.19 16.10
CA ALA A 108 20.09 24.18 15.68
C ALA A 108 20.22 24.30 14.15
N ALA A 109 19.36 23.63 13.37
CA ALA A 109 19.32 23.76 11.92
C ALA A 109 19.01 25.21 11.51
N VAL A 110 17.99 25.84 12.09
CA VAL A 110 17.66 27.25 11.78
C VAL A 110 18.87 28.17 12.01
N ARG A 111 19.63 27.96 13.10
CA ARG A 111 20.88 28.69 13.37
C ARG A 111 21.98 28.39 12.35
N ALA A 112 22.14 27.13 11.93
CA ALA A 112 23.10 26.74 10.91
C ALA A 112 22.83 27.38 9.54
N PHE A 113 21.55 27.69 9.26
CA PHE A 113 21.14 28.50 8.10
C PHE A 113 21.34 30.01 8.30
N GLY A 114 21.90 30.45 9.43
CA GLY A 114 22.14 31.86 9.73
C GLY A 114 20.90 32.63 10.21
N LEU A 115 19.84 31.92 10.60
CA LEU A 115 18.57 32.51 11.03
C LEU A 115 18.35 32.34 12.54
N PRO A 116 17.69 33.28 13.22
CA PRO A 116 17.24 33.08 14.60
C PRO A 116 15.99 32.19 14.62
N PRO A 117 15.95 31.08 15.40
CA PRO A 117 14.71 30.38 15.67
C PRO A 117 13.82 31.25 16.57
N ILE A 118 12.64 31.60 16.09
CA ILE A 118 11.73 32.51 16.81
C ILE A 118 10.75 31.68 17.62
N GLU A 119 10.72 31.90 18.92
CA GLU A 119 9.72 31.35 19.84
C GLU A 119 9.63 32.28 21.05
N GLN A 120 8.44 32.45 21.61
CA GLN A 120 8.25 33.35 22.74
C GLN A 120 7.30 32.71 23.74
N ASP A 121 7.62 32.80 25.03
CA ASP A 121 6.74 32.31 26.09
C ASP A 121 5.43 33.14 26.12
N ARG A 122 4.34 32.52 26.56
CA ARG A 122 2.96 33.04 26.54
C ARG A 122 2.27 33.23 25.20
N PHE A 123 2.97 33.50 24.11
CA PHE A 123 2.37 33.71 22.78
C PHE A 123 2.54 32.47 21.90
N GLU A 124 1.54 32.16 21.07
CA GLU A 124 1.63 31.05 20.12
C GLU A 124 2.33 31.52 18.84
N ALA A 125 2.81 30.57 18.02
CA ALA A 125 3.47 30.90 16.75
C ALA A 125 2.60 31.79 15.85
N ASP A 126 1.29 31.56 15.85
CA ASP A 126 0.33 32.30 15.04
C ASP A 126 0.21 33.78 15.44
N ASP A 127 0.34 34.09 16.75
CA ASP A 127 0.34 35.46 17.26
C ASP A 127 1.60 36.22 16.83
N LEU A 128 2.74 35.54 16.86
CA LEU A 128 4.00 36.12 16.39
C LEU A 128 3.93 36.36 14.87
N ILE A 129 3.42 35.41 14.10
CA ILE A 129 3.19 35.55 12.65
C ILE A 129 2.26 36.72 12.37
N ALA A 130 1.14 36.84 13.08
CA ALA A 130 0.20 37.95 12.94
C ALA A 130 0.86 39.30 13.21
N THR A 131 1.68 39.38 14.26
CA THR A 131 2.40 40.58 14.65
C THR A 131 3.46 40.99 13.60
N TYR A 132 4.28 40.05 13.12
CA TYR A 132 5.25 40.33 12.06
C TYR A 132 4.57 40.73 10.75
N ALA A 133 3.47 40.04 10.37
CA ALA A 133 2.73 40.32 9.15
C ALA A 133 2.17 41.76 9.17
N ARG A 134 1.60 42.19 10.31
CA ARG A 134 1.13 43.56 10.48
C ARG A 134 2.28 44.57 10.36
N GLN A 135 3.36 44.38 11.11
CA GLN A 135 4.50 45.31 11.11
C GLN A 135 5.15 45.43 9.71
N ALA A 136 5.28 44.33 8.97
CA ALA A 136 5.82 44.33 7.61
C ALA A 136 4.88 45.07 6.64
N LYS A 137 3.58 44.80 6.73
CA LYS A 137 2.56 45.47 5.91
C LYS A 137 2.51 46.98 6.15
N GLU A 138 2.59 47.42 7.40
CA GLU A 138 2.61 48.85 7.77
C GLU A 138 3.81 49.59 7.16
N ARG A 139 4.91 48.87 6.88
CA ARG A 139 6.11 49.39 6.20
C ARG A 139 6.08 49.23 4.68
N GLY A 140 4.97 48.73 4.12
CA GLY A 140 4.76 48.56 2.69
C GLY A 140 5.44 47.33 2.07
N ALA A 141 5.83 46.33 2.88
CA ALA A 141 6.37 45.07 2.41
C ALA A 141 5.27 44.04 2.12
N ASP A 142 5.52 43.15 1.16
CA ASP A 142 4.64 42.02 0.86
C ASP A 142 4.99 40.83 1.75
N VAL A 143 3.98 40.22 2.36
CA VAL A 143 4.12 39.11 3.29
C VAL A 143 3.61 37.81 2.65
N LEU A 144 4.42 36.76 2.70
CA LEU A 144 4.02 35.40 2.38
C LEU A 144 4.09 34.54 3.64
N ILE A 145 2.93 34.14 4.14
CA ILE A 145 2.80 33.20 5.27
C ILE A 145 2.91 31.78 4.70
N ILE A 146 3.80 30.96 5.24
CA ILE A 146 3.96 29.56 4.83
C ILE A 146 3.40 28.70 5.96
N SER A 147 2.12 28.33 5.84
CA SER A 147 1.42 27.46 6.79
C SER A 147 0.22 26.77 6.13
N ALA A 148 -0.28 25.73 6.78
CA ALA A 148 -1.56 25.10 6.47
C ALA A 148 -2.63 25.43 7.53
N ASP A 149 -2.28 26.22 8.56
CA ASP A 149 -3.22 26.62 9.60
C ASP A 149 -4.28 27.57 9.04
N LYS A 150 -5.54 27.22 9.30
CA LYS A 150 -6.69 27.98 8.82
C LYS A 150 -6.90 29.26 9.64
N ASP A 151 -6.37 29.33 10.86
CA ASP A 151 -6.56 30.50 11.73
C ASP A 151 -5.81 31.71 11.19
N LEU A 152 -4.65 31.49 10.55
CA LEU A 152 -3.86 32.51 9.86
C LEU A 152 -4.57 33.11 8.62
N MET A 153 -5.64 32.47 8.12
CA MET A 153 -6.42 33.01 7.01
C MET A 153 -7.12 34.34 7.35
N GLN A 154 -7.28 34.67 8.64
CA GLN A 154 -7.81 35.96 9.10
C GLN A 154 -6.87 37.15 8.78
N LEU A 155 -5.61 36.88 8.43
CA LEU A 155 -4.60 37.90 8.09
C LEU A 155 -4.54 38.22 6.58
N ILE A 156 -5.21 37.43 5.75
CA ILE A 156 -5.15 37.56 4.28
C ILE A 156 -5.78 38.86 3.83
N GLY A 157 -5.10 39.56 2.92
CA GLY A 157 -5.57 40.82 2.36
C GLY A 157 -4.52 41.46 1.45
N PRO A 158 -4.69 42.74 1.08
CA PRO A 158 -3.69 43.45 0.28
C PRO A 158 -2.31 43.39 0.96
N GLY A 159 -1.31 42.91 0.22
CA GLY A 159 0.07 42.74 0.68
C GLY A 159 0.33 41.51 1.58
N VAL A 160 -0.67 40.64 1.83
CA VAL A 160 -0.50 39.43 2.66
C VAL A 160 -1.18 38.23 1.99
N ALA A 161 -0.39 37.21 1.65
CA ALA A 161 -0.87 35.95 1.09
C ALA A 161 -0.37 34.76 1.91
N MET A 162 -1.02 33.61 1.79
CA MET A 162 -0.57 32.36 2.39
C MET A 162 -0.24 31.31 1.32
N TYR A 163 0.74 30.46 1.60
CA TYR A 163 1.14 29.35 0.76
C TYR A 163 1.21 28.07 1.61
N ASP A 164 0.40 27.08 1.25
CA ASP A 164 0.45 25.72 1.78
C ASP A 164 1.23 24.84 0.80
N PRO A 165 2.47 24.41 1.12
CA PRO A 165 3.26 23.58 0.22
C PRO A 165 2.58 22.24 -0.06
N ALA A 166 2.97 21.52 -1.13
CA ALA A 166 2.47 20.17 -1.41
C ALA A 166 2.96 19.11 -0.39
N SER A 167 2.07 18.24 0.11
CA SER A 167 2.40 17.18 1.08
C SER A 167 2.19 15.79 0.49
N GLY A 168 3.16 14.89 0.65
CA GLY A 168 3.09 13.52 0.10
C GLY A 168 3.45 13.46 -1.38
N GLU A 169 3.44 12.25 -1.93
CA GLU A 169 3.75 12.00 -3.34
C GLU A 169 2.53 12.30 -4.23
N ALA A 170 2.74 13.01 -5.34
CA ALA A 170 1.66 13.42 -6.22
C ALA A 170 0.85 12.20 -6.71
N GLY A 171 -0.47 12.21 -6.48
CA GLY A 171 -1.35 11.10 -6.85
C GLY A 171 -1.47 9.98 -5.81
N ALA A 172 -0.65 9.98 -4.74
CA ALA A 172 -0.77 9.02 -3.65
C ALA A 172 -1.98 9.33 -2.74
N LYS A 173 -2.57 8.30 -2.13
CA LYS A 173 -3.72 8.42 -1.22
C LYS A 173 -3.34 9.24 0.02
N GLY A 174 -3.93 10.43 0.18
CA GLY A 174 -3.61 11.36 1.26
C GLY A 174 -2.54 12.40 0.93
N SER A 175 -2.13 12.52 -0.34
CA SER A 175 -1.36 13.66 -0.83
C SER A 175 -2.21 14.92 -0.90
N ARG A 176 -1.58 16.08 -0.70
CA ARG A 176 -2.18 17.41 -0.87
C ARG A 176 -1.32 18.19 -1.84
N GLU A 177 -1.95 18.76 -2.87
CA GLU A 177 -1.27 19.63 -3.82
C GLU A 177 -0.89 20.96 -3.15
N GLU A 178 0.08 21.67 -3.76
CA GLU A 178 0.43 23.00 -3.30
C GLU A 178 -0.71 23.98 -3.56
N ARG A 179 -0.95 24.90 -2.63
CA ARG A 179 -2.03 25.88 -2.72
C ARG A 179 -1.53 27.26 -2.34
N ARG A 180 -1.79 28.23 -3.21
CA ARG A 180 -1.72 29.64 -2.86
C ARG A 180 -3.10 30.07 -2.37
N ILE A 181 -3.14 30.71 -1.21
CA ILE A 181 -4.36 31.10 -0.51
C ILE A 181 -4.35 32.62 -0.45
N GLY A 182 -5.18 33.21 -1.30
CA GLY A 182 -5.53 34.62 -1.30
C GLY A 182 -6.98 34.81 -0.88
N PHE A 183 -7.52 36.00 -1.16
CA PHE A 183 -8.87 36.39 -0.75
C PHE A 183 -9.95 35.40 -1.26
N GLU A 184 -9.88 34.99 -2.52
CA GLU A 184 -10.86 34.10 -3.14
C GLU A 184 -10.88 32.72 -2.48
N GLU A 185 -9.71 32.16 -2.15
CA GLU A 185 -9.61 30.87 -1.49
C GLU A 185 -10.14 30.90 -0.05
N VAL A 186 -9.94 32.01 0.68
CA VAL A 186 -10.53 32.23 2.00
C VAL A 186 -12.05 32.26 1.91
N CYS A 187 -12.60 33.01 0.94
CA CYS A 187 -14.04 33.03 0.69
C CYS A 187 -14.59 31.66 0.29
N ALA A 188 -13.86 30.88 -0.52
CA ALA A 188 -14.27 29.53 -0.89
C ALA A 188 -14.28 28.56 0.30
N TYR A 189 -13.33 28.71 1.23
CA TYR A 189 -13.18 27.82 2.39
C TYR A 189 -14.16 28.18 3.53
N PHE A 190 -14.21 29.45 3.94
CA PHE A 190 -15.01 29.91 5.06
C PHE A 190 -16.39 30.45 4.64
N GLY A 191 -16.63 30.73 3.37
CA GLY A 191 -17.88 31.34 2.89
C GLY A 191 -18.02 32.83 3.24
N VAL A 192 -16.98 33.46 3.77
CA VAL A 192 -16.91 34.87 4.20
C VAL A 192 -15.53 35.45 3.86
N PRO A 193 -15.36 36.78 3.78
CA PRO A 193 -14.05 37.39 3.59
C PRO A 193 -13.16 37.28 4.85
N PRO A 194 -11.82 37.46 4.74
CA PRO A 194 -10.86 37.29 5.84
C PRO A 194 -11.23 38.00 7.15
N GLU A 195 -11.75 39.23 7.08
CA GLU A 195 -12.16 40.03 8.24
C GLU A 195 -13.34 39.45 9.03
N LYS A 196 -14.01 38.42 8.50
CA LYS A 196 -15.14 37.71 9.14
C LYS A 196 -14.80 36.28 9.54
N VAL A 197 -13.58 35.81 9.30
CA VAL A 197 -13.14 34.44 9.63
C VAL A 197 -13.27 34.16 11.13
N ILE A 198 -12.87 35.13 11.97
CA ILE A 198 -12.98 35.05 13.43
C ILE A 198 -14.43 34.79 13.87
N ASP A 199 -15.38 35.53 13.31
CA ASP A 199 -16.80 35.42 13.67
C ASP A 199 -17.37 34.05 13.28
N VAL A 200 -16.96 33.52 12.12
CA VAL A 200 -17.39 32.19 11.65
C VAL A 200 -16.77 31.08 12.50
N GLN A 201 -15.48 31.18 12.84
CA GLN A 201 -14.80 30.20 13.69
C GLN A 201 -15.34 30.21 15.12
N ALA A 202 -15.66 31.39 15.68
CA ALA A 202 -16.25 31.52 17.00
C ALA A 202 -17.61 30.81 17.11
N LEU A 203 -18.40 30.80 16.03
CA LEU A 203 -19.67 30.07 15.96
C LEU A 203 -19.48 28.58 15.67
N ALA A 204 -18.59 28.23 14.75
CA ALA A 204 -18.43 26.84 14.33
C ALA A 204 -17.66 25.99 15.34
N GLY A 205 -16.80 26.61 16.14
CA GLY A 205 -15.83 25.93 16.99
C GLY A 205 -14.75 25.19 16.19
N ASP A 206 -13.84 24.57 16.92
CA ASP A 206 -12.80 23.70 16.37
C ASP A 206 -12.52 22.55 17.33
N SER A 207 -12.89 21.34 16.92
CA SER A 207 -12.61 20.14 17.69
C SER A 207 -11.12 19.80 17.83
N THR A 208 -10.28 20.25 16.88
CA THR A 208 -8.83 19.97 16.89
C THR A 208 -8.16 20.65 18.08
N ASP A 209 -8.54 21.90 18.33
CA ASP A 209 -7.98 22.73 19.40
C ASP A 209 -8.91 22.85 20.61
N ASN A 210 -9.99 22.07 20.60
CA ASN A 210 -11.02 22.06 21.63
C ASN A 210 -11.65 23.44 21.83
N VAL A 211 -11.82 24.20 20.75
CA VAL A 211 -12.58 25.45 20.73
C VAL A 211 -14.08 25.10 20.66
N PRO A 212 -14.89 25.49 21.66
CA PRO A 212 -16.21 24.89 21.87
C PRO A 212 -17.26 25.29 20.82
N GLY A 213 -17.30 26.56 20.40
CA GLY A 213 -18.29 27.08 19.47
C GLY A 213 -19.76 26.90 19.90
N ALA A 214 -20.68 27.09 18.94
CA ALA A 214 -22.11 26.86 19.12
C ALA A 214 -22.46 25.42 18.71
N ARG A 215 -22.85 24.59 19.67
CA ARG A 215 -23.08 23.15 19.46
C ARG A 215 -24.14 22.90 18.38
N GLY A 216 -23.73 22.28 17.27
CA GLY A 216 -24.61 21.95 16.13
C GLY A 216 -24.64 22.98 15.01
N ILE A 217 -23.86 24.07 15.12
CA ILE A 217 -23.61 25.02 14.04
C ILE A 217 -22.23 24.69 13.45
N GLY A 218 -22.18 24.18 12.22
CA GLY A 218 -20.93 23.98 11.48
C GLY A 218 -20.57 25.18 10.60
N LEU A 219 -19.36 25.19 10.03
CA LEU A 219 -18.78 26.28 9.21
C LEU A 219 -19.75 26.88 8.18
N LYS A 220 -20.45 26.05 7.39
CA LYS A 220 -21.40 26.54 6.37
C LYS A 220 -22.57 27.31 6.96
N THR A 221 -23.10 26.86 8.10
CA THR A 221 -24.22 27.53 8.78
C THR A 221 -23.74 28.80 9.46
N ALA A 222 -22.57 28.77 10.08
CA ALA A 222 -21.94 29.96 10.67
C ALA A 222 -21.72 31.05 9.60
N ALA A 223 -21.13 30.70 8.45
CA ALA A 223 -20.92 31.61 7.33
C ALA A 223 -22.23 32.24 6.81
N GLN A 224 -23.29 31.44 6.67
CA GLN A 224 -24.60 31.94 6.27
C GLN A 224 -25.12 32.99 7.26
N LEU A 225 -25.03 32.70 8.56
CA LEU A 225 -25.53 33.60 9.61
C LEU A 225 -24.70 34.89 9.69
N ILE A 226 -23.38 34.80 9.58
CA ILE A 226 -22.52 35.99 9.57
C ILE A 226 -22.76 36.85 8.33
N ASN A 227 -22.94 36.26 7.15
CA ASN A 227 -23.28 37.03 5.94
C ASN A 227 -24.67 37.69 6.03
N GLU A 228 -25.64 37.05 6.68
CA GLU A 228 -27.02 37.58 6.82
C GLU A 228 -27.10 38.71 7.86
N TYR A 229 -26.39 38.57 8.99
CA TYR A 229 -26.48 39.48 10.13
C TYR A 229 -25.28 40.44 10.28
N GLY A 230 -24.26 40.30 9.41
CA GLY A 230 -23.11 41.20 9.32
C GLY A 230 -21.90 40.75 10.15
N ASP A 231 -22.06 40.57 11.47
CA ASP A 231 -21.01 40.13 12.39
C ASP A 231 -21.60 39.32 13.55
N LEU A 232 -20.71 38.74 14.36
CA LEU A 232 -21.11 37.89 15.48
C LEU A 232 -21.95 38.66 16.52
N ASP A 233 -21.59 39.90 16.82
CA ASP A 233 -22.25 40.68 17.86
C ASP A 233 -23.67 41.08 17.43
N SER A 234 -23.84 41.47 16.17
CA SER A 234 -25.13 41.76 15.53
C SER A 234 -26.00 40.52 15.41
N LEU A 235 -25.41 39.36 15.08
CA LEU A 235 -26.11 38.07 15.06
C LEU A 235 -26.66 37.70 16.45
N LEU A 236 -25.83 37.79 17.49
CA LEU A 236 -26.24 37.44 18.86
C LEU A 236 -27.29 38.41 19.39
N ALA A 237 -27.20 39.71 19.04
CA ALA A 237 -28.21 40.70 19.39
C ALA A 237 -29.57 40.50 18.70
N ALA A 238 -29.59 39.84 17.53
CA ALA A 238 -30.79 39.54 16.74
C ALA A 238 -31.20 38.05 16.76
N ALA A 239 -30.60 37.25 17.65
CA ALA A 239 -30.76 35.79 17.67
C ALA A 239 -32.22 35.35 17.92
N ASP A 240 -32.99 36.14 18.66
CA ASP A 240 -34.41 35.95 18.97
C ASP A 240 -35.31 35.96 17.71
N LYS A 241 -34.86 36.64 16.66
CA LYS A 241 -35.57 36.79 15.37
C LYS A 241 -35.28 35.66 14.37
N ILE A 242 -34.39 34.73 14.69
CA ILE A 242 -34.03 33.61 13.80
C ILE A 242 -35.22 32.66 13.64
N LYS A 243 -35.61 32.39 12.38
CA LYS A 243 -36.80 31.58 12.05
C LYS A 243 -36.67 30.11 12.44
N GLN A 244 -35.46 29.54 12.41
CA GLN A 244 -35.25 28.11 12.71
C GLN A 244 -35.22 27.89 14.24
N PRO A 245 -36.17 27.12 14.82
CA PRO A 245 -36.33 27.03 16.27
C PRO A 245 -35.09 26.56 17.03
N LYS A 246 -34.42 25.51 16.55
CA LYS A 246 -33.20 24.97 17.19
C LYS A 246 -32.02 25.93 17.14
N ARG A 247 -31.87 26.70 16.06
CA ARG A 247 -30.75 27.66 15.92
C ARG A 247 -30.95 28.86 16.83
N ARG A 248 -32.18 29.36 16.89
CA ARG A 248 -32.57 30.40 17.84
C ARG A 248 -32.29 29.95 19.27
N GLU A 249 -32.78 28.78 19.66
CA GLU A 249 -32.56 28.20 21.00
C GLU A 249 -31.07 28.18 21.37
N ILE A 250 -30.21 27.65 20.50
CA ILE A 250 -28.75 27.59 20.70
C ILE A 250 -28.10 28.99 20.79
N LEU A 251 -28.55 29.96 20.00
CA LEU A 251 -27.94 31.30 19.94
C LEU A 251 -28.52 32.28 20.97
N THR A 252 -29.62 31.92 21.65
CA THR A 252 -30.17 32.68 22.79
C THR A 252 -29.85 32.05 24.15
N ASP A 253 -29.39 30.80 24.17
CA ASP A 253 -28.99 30.11 25.38
C ASP A 253 -27.76 30.78 26.03
N PRO A 254 -27.82 31.24 27.29
CA PRO A 254 -26.75 32.00 27.92
C PRO A 254 -25.41 31.25 27.99
N ASP A 255 -25.43 29.93 28.22
CA ASP A 255 -24.23 29.12 28.33
C ASP A 255 -23.56 28.96 26.96
N SER A 256 -24.35 28.68 25.93
CA SER A 256 -23.90 28.66 24.54
C SER A 256 -23.31 30.01 24.10
N VAL A 257 -23.99 31.12 24.42
CA VAL A 257 -23.49 32.47 24.11
C VAL A 257 -22.17 32.77 24.81
N ALA A 258 -22.02 32.35 26.07
CA ALA A 258 -20.76 32.50 26.81
C ALA A 258 -19.62 31.71 26.13
N LEU A 259 -19.87 30.47 25.71
CA LEU A 259 -18.89 29.65 25.00
C LEU A 259 -18.52 30.22 23.63
N ILE A 260 -19.46 30.81 22.89
CA ILE A 260 -19.20 31.48 21.62
C ILE A 260 -18.28 32.70 21.83
N LYS A 261 -18.52 33.50 22.89
CA LYS A 261 -17.66 34.65 23.23
C LYS A 261 -16.25 34.22 23.63
N VAL A 262 -16.13 33.16 24.42
CA VAL A 262 -14.83 32.54 24.74
C VAL A 262 -14.16 32.04 23.46
N SER A 263 -14.90 31.38 22.57
CA SER A 263 -14.37 30.90 21.28
C SER A 263 -13.84 32.05 20.42
N LYS A 264 -14.53 33.20 20.38
CA LYS A 264 -14.03 34.43 19.71
C LYS A 264 -12.68 34.87 20.26
N GLN A 265 -12.50 34.85 21.59
CA GLN A 265 -11.22 35.20 22.21
C GLN A 265 -10.11 34.19 21.88
N LEU A 266 -10.43 32.89 21.82
CA LEU A 266 -9.46 31.84 21.52
C LEU A 266 -8.96 31.91 20.06
N VAL A 267 -9.85 32.14 19.09
CA VAL A 267 -9.48 32.15 17.66
C VAL A 267 -8.97 33.50 17.14
N SER A 268 -9.07 34.56 17.95
CA SER A 268 -8.51 35.86 17.61
C SER A 268 -6.99 35.86 17.80
N LEU A 269 -6.25 36.27 16.78
CA LEU A 269 -4.79 36.39 16.84
C LEU A 269 -4.34 37.73 17.44
N VAL A 270 -3.33 37.68 18.30
CA VAL A 270 -2.69 38.89 18.83
C VAL A 270 -1.76 39.47 17.76
N CYS A 271 -1.99 40.71 17.36
CA CYS A 271 -1.24 41.37 16.27
C CYS A 271 -0.19 42.38 16.78
N ASP A 272 -0.03 42.52 18.10
CA ASP A 272 0.84 43.47 18.79
C ASP A 272 1.65 42.82 19.91
N ALA A 273 1.98 41.53 19.76
CA ALA A 273 2.83 40.82 20.71
C ALA A 273 4.20 41.53 20.84
N PRO A 274 4.76 41.67 22.06
CA PRO A 274 6.05 42.32 22.26
C PRO A 274 7.17 41.42 21.72
N LEU A 275 7.54 41.59 20.46
CA LEU A 275 8.51 40.74 19.76
C LEU A 275 9.91 40.82 20.39
N THR A 276 10.44 39.67 20.77
CA THR A 276 11.82 39.53 21.29
C THR A 276 12.89 39.65 20.20
N VAL A 277 12.54 39.33 18.95
CA VAL A 277 13.38 39.55 17.76
C VAL A 277 12.70 40.63 16.90
N PRO A 278 13.31 41.80 16.72
CA PRO A 278 12.74 42.83 15.85
C PRO A 278 12.61 42.36 14.39
N LEU A 279 11.60 42.85 13.67
CA LEU A 279 11.39 42.56 12.24
C LEU A 279 12.63 42.86 11.38
N ASP A 280 13.38 43.91 11.72
CA ASP A 280 14.58 44.35 10.99
C ASP A 280 15.80 43.40 11.17
N ASP A 281 15.71 42.46 12.11
CA ASP A 281 16.73 41.44 12.34
C ASP A 281 16.47 40.16 11.53
N LEU A 282 15.36 40.10 10.77
CA LEU A 282 14.95 38.94 9.97
C LEU A 282 15.53 38.94 8.54
N GLY A 283 16.48 39.83 8.26
CA GLY A 283 17.14 39.95 6.95
C GLY A 283 17.80 38.65 6.51
N LEU A 284 17.42 38.14 5.35
CA LEU A 284 17.99 36.91 4.81
C LEU A 284 19.38 37.20 4.20
N ALA A 285 20.42 36.66 4.83
CA ALA A 285 21.78 36.61 4.30
C ALA A 285 22.10 35.22 3.76
N ALA A 286 23.13 35.12 2.92
CA ALA A 286 23.66 33.82 2.51
C ALA A 286 24.19 33.07 3.76
N PRO A 287 23.76 31.80 3.98
CA PRO A 287 24.32 30.96 5.04
C PRO A 287 25.84 30.78 4.89
N ASP A 288 26.53 30.59 6.02
CA ASP A 288 27.93 30.16 5.98
C ASP A 288 28.02 28.69 5.54
N GLY A 289 28.54 28.47 4.34
CA GLY A 289 28.66 27.14 3.74
C GLY A 289 29.46 26.15 4.60
N LYS A 290 30.48 26.62 5.34
CA LYS A 290 31.28 25.76 6.22
C LYS A 290 30.46 25.27 7.41
N THR A 291 29.80 26.19 8.12
CA THR A 291 28.90 25.87 9.23
C THR A 291 27.77 24.92 8.80
N LEU A 292 27.15 25.19 7.65
CA LEU A 292 26.04 24.38 7.15
C LEU A 292 26.47 22.96 6.77
N VAL A 293 27.63 22.82 6.11
CA VAL A 293 28.21 21.51 5.78
C VAL A 293 28.64 20.75 7.03
N ALA A 294 29.27 21.39 8.01
CA ALA A 294 29.64 20.78 9.29
C ALA A 294 28.41 20.24 10.04
N PHE A 295 27.32 21.02 10.07
CA PHE A 295 26.06 20.62 10.67
C PHE A 295 25.42 19.40 9.97
N PHE A 296 25.33 19.41 8.63
CA PHE A 296 24.77 18.29 7.88
C PHE A 296 25.64 17.03 7.94
N LYS A 297 26.97 17.17 8.04
CA LYS A 297 27.88 16.05 8.29
C LYS A 297 27.65 15.42 9.65
N ALA A 298 27.47 16.21 10.71
CA ALA A 298 27.20 15.70 12.06
C ALA A 298 25.87 14.93 12.16
N LEU A 299 24.93 15.20 11.25
CA LEU A 299 23.64 14.51 11.13
C LEU A 299 23.61 13.43 10.05
N GLU A 300 24.73 13.20 9.37
CA GLU A 300 24.88 12.20 8.29
C GLU A 300 23.97 12.44 7.07
N PHE A 301 23.57 13.68 6.80
CA PHE A 301 22.68 14.02 5.67
C PHE A 301 23.45 14.17 4.35
N THR A 302 24.09 13.09 3.88
CA THR A 302 25.01 13.07 2.73
C THR A 302 24.53 13.83 1.48
N THR A 303 23.27 13.65 1.06
CA THR A 303 22.72 14.30 -0.15
C THR A 303 22.62 15.82 -0.01
N ILE A 304 22.10 16.34 1.10
CA ILE A 304 21.97 17.79 1.30
C ILE A 304 23.33 18.42 1.63
N THR A 305 24.27 17.66 2.24
CA THR A 305 25.67 18.08 2.42
C THR A 305 26.33 18.39 1.08
N LYS A 306 26.23 17.48 0.10
CA LYS A 306 26.80 17.70 -1.25
C LYS A 306 26.19 18.93 -1.93
N ARG A 307 24.85 19.07 -1.87
CA ARG A 307 24.14 20.21 -2.44
C ARG A 307 24.51 21.54 -1.78
N ALA A 308 24.70 21.56 -0.47
CA ALA A 308 25.14 22.75 0.27
C ALA A 308 26.59 23.11 -0.07
N ALA A 309 27.47 22.11 -0.15
CA ALA A 309 28.87 22.28 -0.51
C ALA A 309 29.03 22.90 -1.91
N GLU A 310 28.31 22.37 -2.89
CA GLU A 310 28.27 22.90 -4.26
C GLU A 310 27.67 24.31 -4.30
N ALA A 311 26.53 24.54 -3.64
CA ALA A 311 25.83 25.82 -3.68
C ALA A 311 26.64 27.00 -3.09
N TYR A 312 27.49 26.72 -2.10
CA TYR A 312 28.30 27.74 -1.44
C TYR A 312 29.80 27.63 -1.76
N GLY A 313 30.19 26.78 -2.72
CA GLY A 313 31.56 26.65 -3.20
C GLY A 313 32.55 26.20 -2.12
N VAL A 314 32.14 25.32 -1.21
CA VAL A 314 33.00 24.79 -0.14
C VAL A 314 33.34 23.32 -0.37
N GLU A 315 34.59 22.94 -0.11
CA GLU A 315 35.01 21.54 -0.24
C GLU A 315 34.57 20.73 0.98
N ALA A 316 33.50 19.94 0.81
CA ALA A 316 32.95 19.14 1.90
C ALA A 316 34.00 18.24 2.54
N ALA A 317 34.94 17.67 1.79
CA ALA A 317 35.97 16.76 2.32
C ALA A 317 36.85 17.40 3.40
N LEU A 318 37.07 18.72 3.37
CA LEU A 318 37.95 19.46 4.29
C LEU A 318 37.24 19.97 5.57
N ILE A 319 35.94 19.71 5.70
CA ILE A 319 35.11 20.24 6.80
C ILE A 319 34.76 19.09 7.74
N GLU A 320 35.18 19.16 9.00
CA GLU A 320 34.82 18.19 10.04
C GLU A 320 33.35 18.35 10.48
N PRO A 321 32.69 17.28 10.95
CA PRO A 321 31.34 17.38 11.50
C PRO A 321 31.29 18.26 12.76
N ASP A 322 30.20 19.00 12.94
CA ASP A 322 30.01 19.87 14.12
C ASP A 322 30.05 19.06 15.44
N PRO A 323 31.05 19.27 16.30
CA PRO A 323 31.22 18.50 17.53
C PRO A 323 30.08 18.68 18.53
N ALA A 324 29.33 19.80 18.47
CA ALA A 324 28.19 20.04 19.33
C ALA A 324 26.97 19.17 18.98
N VAL A 325 26.95 18.59 17.76
CA VAL A 325 25.85 17.78 17.24
C VAL A 325 26.25 16.29 17.15
N THR A 326 27.55 15.96 17.15
CA THR A 326 28.05 14.57 17.10
C THR A 326 27.85 13.78 18.41
N GLY A 327 27.59 12.47 18.28
CA GLY A 327 27.46 11.54 19.41
C GLY A 327 26.21 11.74 20.27
N ALA A 328 26.14 11.05 21.42
CA ALA A 328 25.01 11.10 22.35
C ALA A 328 24.71 12.51 22.91
N ALA A 329 25.63 13.46 22.76
CA ALA A 329 25.41 14.87 23.09
C ALA A 329 24.29 15.52 22.24
N GLY A 330 23.97 14.96 21.06
CA GLY A 330 22.86 15.39 20.21
C GLY A 330 21.45 14.97 20.69
N TRP A 331 21.36 14.08 21.69
CA TRP A 331 20.10 13.57 22.22
C TRP A 331 19.59 14.53 23.31
N ARG A 332 18.75 15.48 22.91
CA ARG A 332 18.18 16.49 23.81
C ARG A 332 16.67 16.45 23.74
N GLY A 333 16.01 16.48 24.88
CA GLY A 333 14.56 16.56 24.99
C GLY A 333 14.07 17.92 24.52
N ARG A 334 12.75 18.09 24.48
CA ARG A 334 12.10 19.34 24.03
C ARG A 334 12.71 20.60 24.67
N ASP A 335 13.13 20.50 25.93
CA ASP A 335 13.64 21.62 26.74
C ASP A 335 15.17 21.73 26.75
N GLY A 336 15.86 20.94 25.92
CA GLY A 336 17.33 20.93 25.88
C GLY A 336 17.99 20.12 27.02
N ALA A 337 17.21 19.40 27.82
CA ALA A 337 17.73 18.43 28.80
C ALA A 337 18.23 17.16 28.09
N PRO A 338 19.28 16.47 28.59
CA PRO A 338 19.66 15.16 28.06
C PRO A 338 18.50 14.18 28.22
N LEU A 339 18.12 13.49 27.13
CA LEU A 339 17.15 12.39 27.23
C LEU A 339 17.83 11.16 27.85
N PRO A 340 17.12 10.36 28.66
CA PRO A 340 17.64 9.07 29.11
C PRO A 340 17.97 8.19 27.90
N ALA A 341 19.08 7.46 27.95
CA ALA A 341 19.45 6.52 26.90
C ALA A 341 18.30 5.52 26.66
N PRO A 342 18.02 5.14 25.40
CA PRO A 342 16.91 4.25 25.09
C PRO A 342 17.07 2.93 25.87
N ALA A 343 16.00 2.53 26.54
CA ALA A 343 15.98 1.31 27.34
C ALA A 343 16.22 0.09 26.43
N GLN A 344 17.24 -0.71 26.75
CA GLN A 344 17.43 -2.02 26.13
C GLN A 344 16.20 -2.90 26.41
N PRO A 345 15.64 -3.62 25.42
CA PRO A 345 14.54 -4.54 25.68
C PRO A 345 15.07 -5.76 26.46
N GLY A 346 14.71 -5.86 27.74
CA GLY A 346 14.71 -7.11 28.50
C GLY A 346 15.78 -7.26 29.58
N ALA A 347 15.62 -6.55 30.71
CA ALA A 347 16.11 -7.02 32.00
C ALA A 347 14.99 -6.87 33.02
N GLU A 348 14.11 -7.87 33.09
CA GLU A 348 13.23 -8.03 34.25
C GLU A 348 14.09 -8.32 35.47
N ALA A 349 14.02 -7.45 36.47
CA ALA A 349 14.67 -7.61 37.75
C ALA A 349 14.04 -8.78 38.51
N ALA A 350 14.80 -9.86 38.70
CA ALA A 350 14.45 -10.93 39.60
C ALA A 350 14.71 -10.50 41.07
N ASP A 351 13.69 -10.67 41.90
CA ASP A 351 13.69 -10.45 43.35
C ASP A 351 14.64 -11.44 44.06
N PRO A 352 15.41 -11.06 45.11
CA PRO A 352 16.47 -11.90 45.64
C PRO A 352 16.01 -12.81 46.79
N ALA A 353 16.70 -13.95 46.87
CA ALA A 353 16.85 -14.83 48.03
C ALA A 353 15.80 -15.93 48.24
N GLN A 354 16.23 -17.17 47.93
CA GLN A 354 16.27 -18.25 48.93
C GLN A 354 17.47 -19.17 48.65
N GLN A 355 18.27 -19.39 49.70
CA GLN A 355 19.60 -20.02 49.68
C GLN A 355 19.54 -21.55 49.87
N ALA A 356 20.33 -22.25 49.03
CA ALA A 356 21.28 -23.33 49.37
C ALA A 356 20.70 -24.72 49.83
N PRO A 357 21.41 -25.87 49.62
CA PRO A 357 22.84 -26.03 49.84
C PRO A 357 23.67 -26.65 48.69
N LYS A 358 24.94 -26.26 48.72
CA LYS A 358 26.06 -26.83 47.97
C LYS A 358 26.32 -28.28 48.41
N ARG A 359 26.76 -29.11 47.46
CA ARG A 359 27.54 -30.31 47.77
C ARG A 359 28.75 -30.39 46.84
N ASN A 360 29.91 -30.60 47.46
CA ASN A 360 31.25 -30.46 46.90
C ASN A 360 31.70 -31.64 46.01
N ALA A 361 32.57 -31.29 45.06
CA ALA A 361 33.70 -32.05 44.45
C ALA A 361 33.34 -33.21 43.49
N ARG A 362 34.04 -33.48 42.39
CA ARG A 362 35.46 -33.32 42.01
C ARG A 362 35.59 -33.14 40.48
N TYR A 363 36.77 -32.67 40.09
CA TYR A 363 37.38 -32.63 38.76
C TYR A 363 36.90 -33.71 37.76
N GLY A 364 36.59 -33.25 36.55
CA GLY A 364 36.35 -34.04 35.35
C GLY A 364 35.71 -33.15 34.29
N GLU A 365 36.53 -32.39 33.55
CA GLU A 365 36.10 -31.54 32.43
C GLU A 365 35.30 -32.36 31.40
N GLN A 366 34.05 -31.96 31.18
CA GLN A 366 33.38 -32.16 29.90
C GLN A 366 32.78 -30.82 29.49
N ALA A 367 33.13 -30.37 28.28
CA ALA A 367 32.62 -29.16 27.66
C ALA A 367 31.07 -29.09 27.75
N PRO A 368 30.46 -27.90 27.90
CA PRO A 368 29.01 -27.79 27.96
C PRO A 368 28.41 -28.28 26.64
N GLN A 369 27.78 -29.45 26.67
CA GLN A 369 26.92 -29.91 25.58
C GLN A 369 25.78 -28.90 25.44
N LYS A 370 25.67 -28.29 24.25
CA LYS A 370 24.50 -27.47 23.88
C LYS A 370 23.24 -28.29 24.16
N ALA A 371 22.34 -27.77 24.98
CA ALA A 371 21.06 -28.40 25.25
C ALA A 371 20.36 -28.70 23.91
N ILE A 372 20.09 -29.98 23.65
CA ILE A 372 19.42 -30.43 22.43
C ILE A 372 17.95 -30.03 22.57
N ALA A 373 17.43 -29.22 21.65
CA ALA A 373 16.00 -28.91 21.61
C ALA A 373 15.19 -30.20 21.48
N THR A 374 14.21 -30.41 22.36
CA THR A 374 13.50 -31.69 22.50
C THR A 374 12.17 -31.76 21.72
N GLY A 375 11.77 -30.66 21.06
CA GLY A 375 10.58 -30.64 20.19
C GLY A 375 10.55 -29.47 19.18
N PRO A 376 9.61 -29.49 18.20
CA PRO A 376 9.55 -28.50 17.12
C PRO A 376 9.41 -27.04 17.57
N GLY A 377 8.64 -26.80 18.64
CA GLY A 377 8.46 -25.45 19.20
C GLY A 377 9.75 -24.89 19.81
N GLU A 378 10.48 -25.70 20.58
CA GLU A 378 11.78 -25.33 21.16
C GLU A 378 12.82 -25.10 20.07
N LEU A 379 12.83 -25.93 19.01
CA LEU A 379 13.74 -25.74 17.88
C LEU A 379 13.44 -24.43 17.13
N ALA A 380 12.17 -24.13 16.87
CA ALA A 380 11.77 -22.88 16.23
C ALA A 380 12.18 -21.66 17.06
N ALA A 381 11.95 -21.69 18.38
CA ALA A 381 12.38 -20.63 19.29
C ALA A 381 13.91 -20.49 19.33
N ALA A 382 14.65 -21.60 19.43
CA ALA A 382 16.11 -21.60 19.43
C ALA A 382 16.70 -21.03 18.13
N ARG A 383 16.09 -21.34 16.97
CA ARG A 383 16.51 -20.80 15.67
C ARG A 383 16.22 -19.30 15.57
N ALA A 384 15.07 -18.84 16.05
CA ALA A 384 14.75 -17.41 16.10
C ALA A 384 15.72 -16.63 17.00
N SER A 385 16.09 -17.17 18.17
CA SER A 385 17.08 -16.54 19.04
C SER A 385 18.50 -16.54 18.45
N SER A 386 18.91 -17.62 17.78
CA SER A 386 20.21 -17.69 17.08
C SER A 386 20.31 -16.68 15.95
N ALA A 387 19.22 -16.52 15.19
CA ALA A 387 19.13 -15.59 14.08
C ALA A 387 19.43 -14.14 14.48
N LEU A 388 18.96 -13.68 15.64
CA LEU A 388 19.24 -12.33 16.15
C LEU A 388 20.70 -12.13 16.61
N ALA A 389 21.44 -13.21 16.88
CA ALA A 389 22.82 -13.14 17.34
C ALA A 389 23.84 -13.14 16.19
N GLU A 390 23.46 -13.64 15.01
CA GLU A 390 24.33 -13.73 13.84
C GLU A 390 24.43 -12.39 13.12
N LYS A 391 25.66 -11.92 12.84
CA LYS A 391 25.90 -10.66 12.12
C LYS A 391 26.01 -10.90 10.62
N PHE A 392 25.80 -9.83 9.85
CA PHE A 392 26.04 -9.77 8.41
C PHE A 392 27.33 -9.00 8.15
N ASP A 393 28.17 -9.51 7.27
CA ASP A 393 29.40 -8.85 6.79
C ASP A 393 29.43 -8.92 5.27
N VAL A 394 28.72 -7.99 4.63
CA VAL A 394 28.52 -7.98 3.17
C VAL A 394 29.82 -7.83 2.39
N LYS A 395 30.86 -7.28 3.00
CA LYS A 395 32.18 -7.08 2.37
C LYS A 395 33.02 -8.36 2.34
N SER A 396 32.62 -9.36 3.13
CA SER A 396 33.29 -10.66 3.15
C SER A 396 32.83 -11.60 2.03
N TYR A 397 31.75 -11.25 1.33
CA TYR A 397 31.20 -12.07 0.25
C TYR A 397 32.12 -12.12 -0.97
N GLU A 398 32.20 -13.30 -1.57
CA GLU A 398 33.17 -13.57 -2.62
C GLU A 398 32.62 -13.22 -4.00
N THR A 399 33.43 -12.58 -4.85
CA THR A 399 33.13 -12.43 -6.28
C THR A 399 33.86 -13.52 -7.07
N ILE A 400 33.11 -14.39 -7.74
CA ILE A 400 33.65 -15.56 -8.44
C ILE A 400 34.04 -15.18 -9.88
N MET A 401 35.35 -15.07 -10.12
CA MET A 401 35.93 -14.70 -11.41
C MET A 401 36.77 -15.83 -12.05
N SER A 402 36.76 -17.05 -11.48
CA SER A 402 37.47 -18.22 -12.02
C SER A 402 36.61 -19.49 -11.97
N LEU A 403 36.75 -20.36 -12.97
CA LEU A 403 36.02 -21.63 -13.02
C LEU A 403 36.46 -22.59 -11.90
N GLU A 404 37.74 -22.60 -11.53
CA GLU A 404 38.25 -23.41 -10.42
C GLU A 404 37.56 -23.06 -9.10
N ARG A 405 37.37 -21.76 -8.83
CA ARG A 405 36.68 -21.33 -7.62
C ARG A 405 35.17 -21.61 -7.68
N LEU A 406 34.55 -21.46 -8.85
CA LEU A 406 33.16 -21.87 -9.07
C LEU A 406 32.97 -23.36 -8.76
N ASP A 407 33.86 -24.22 -9.26
CA ASP A 407 33.81 -25.66 -9.02
C ASP A 407 33.96 -25.98 -7.52
N ALA A 408 34.80 -25.23 -6.79
CA ALA A 408 34.92 -25.37 -5.34
C ALA A 408 33.64 -24.97 -4.58
N VAL A 409 32.98 -23.86 -4.95
CA VAL A 409 31.70 -23.45 -4.34
C VAL A 409 30.59 -24.48 -4.64
N ILE A 410 30.57 -25.03 -5.85
CA ILE A 410 29.64 -26.11 -6.21
C ILE A 410 29.89 -27.35 -5.34
N ALA A 411 31.15 -27.74 -5.15
CA ALA A 411 31.49 -28.86 -4.28
C ALA A 411 31.04 -28.64 -2.82
N GLU A 412 31.21 -27.42 -2.29
CA GLU A 412 30.72 -27.04 -0.95
C GLU A 412 29.19 -27.16 -0.84
N ALA A 413 28.46 -26.71 -1.86
CA ALA A 413 27.00 -26.84 -1.92
C ALA A 413 26.54 -28.30 -2.03
N LEU A 414 27.24 -29.13 -2.82
CA LEU A 414 26.99 -30.56 -2.93
C LEU A 414 27.23 -31.29 -1.60
N GLU A 415 28.33 -30.97 -0.90
CA GLU A 415 28.63 -31.55 0.42
C GLU A 415 27.57 -31.15 1.45
N GLY A 416 27.08 -29.90 1.40
CA GLY A 416 26.05 -29.39 2.32
C GLY A 416 24.64 -29.92 2.06
N GLY A 417 24.33 -30.37 0.85
CA GLY A 417 22.99 -30.83 0.45
C GLY A 417 21.94 -29.71 0.33
N VAL A 418 22.34 -28.45 0.49
CA VAL A 418 21.46 -27.28 0.46
C VAL A 418 22.23 -26.05 -0.04
N VAL A 419 21.58 -25.23 -0.85
CA VAL A 419 22.14 -23.98 -1.36
C VAL A 419 21.03 -22.96 -1.54
N ALA A 420 21.25 -21.73 -1.08
CA ALA A 420 20.41 -20.62 -1.51
C ALA A 420 20.93 -20.08 -2.84
N VAL A 421 20.00 -19.76 -3.75
CA VAL A 421 20.27 -19.28 -5.10
C VAL A 421 19.39 -18.08 -5.39
N ASP A 422 19.94 -17.10 -6.07
CA ASP A 422 19.21 -15.93 -6.56
C ASP A 422 19.79 -15.48 -7.91
N THR A 423 18.95 -14.84 -8.73
CA THR A 423 19.30 -14.40 -10.09
C THR A 423 19.13 -12.91 -10.26
N GLU A 424 20.16 -12.30 -10.83
CA GLU A 424 20.16 -10.89 -11.16
C GLU A 424 19.91 -10.66 -12.63
N THR A 425 19.01 -9.74 -12.96
CA THR A 425 18.53 -9.61 -14.33
C THR A 425 18.34 -8.18 -14.82
N SER A 426 18.10 -8.03 -16.12
CA SER A 426 17.85 -6.74 -16.77
C SER A 426 16.40 -6.24 -16.67
N SER A 427 15.45 -7.09 -16.25
CA SER A 427 14.01 -6.81 -16.30
C SER A 427 13.26 -7.54 -15.18
N LEU A 428 12.16 -6.93 -14.71
CA LEU A 428 11.22 -7.59 -13.79
C LEU A 428 10.27 -8.57 -14.49
N ASP A 429 10.22 -8.56 -15.83
CA ASP A 429 9.54 -9.61 -16.61
C ASP A 429 10.51 -10.77 -16.84
N PRO A 430 10.34 -11.91 -16.14
CA PRO A 430 11.26 -13.03 -16.27
C PRO A 430 11.31 -13.56 -17.71
N MET A 431 10.22 -13.50 -18.49
CA MET A 431 10.14 -14.01 -19.88
C MET A 431 10.92 -13.16 -20.89
N GLN A 432 11.38 -11.98 -20.48
CA GLN A 432 12.20 -11.08 -21.30
C GLN A 432 13.52 -10.70 -20.59
N ALA A 433 13.75 -11.25 -19.41
CA ALA A 433 14.91 -10.95 -18.59
C ALA A 433 16.22 -11.55 -19.13
N GLU A 434 17.21 -10.70 -19.33
CA GLU A 434 18.59 -11.13 -19.54
C GLU A 434 19.24 -11.39 -18.19
N LEU A 435 19.86 -12.56 -18.03
CA LEU A 435 20.61 -12.93 -16.84
C LEU A 435 21.93 -12.14 -16.79
N VAL A 436 22.12 -11.39 -15.71
CA VAL A 436 23.29 -10.55 -15.47
C VAL A 436 24.28 -11.23 -14.53
N GLY A 437 23.79 -11.97 -13.53
CA GLY A 437 24.61 -12.78 -12.65
C GLY A 437 23.78 -13.70 -11.75
N ILE A 438 24.47 -14.52 -10.99
CA ILE A 438 23.88 -15.54 -10.09
C ILE A 438 24.58 -15.43 -8.75
N SER A 439 23.84 -15.43 -7.65
CA SER A 439 24.41 -15.56 -6.30
C SER A 439 24.12 -16.94 -5.71
N LEU A 440 25.05 -17.43 -4.89
CA LEU A 440 24.93 -18.70 -4.18
C LEU A 440 25.35 -18.54 -2.73
N CYS A 441 24.64 -19.21 -1.81
CA CYS A 441 25.03 -19.30 -0.41
C CYS A 441 24.87 -20.73 0.11
N ALA A 442 25.98 -21.37 0.47
CA ALA A 442 25.98 -22.74 1.00
C ALA A 442 25.85 -22.79 2.53
N ALA A 443 26.26 -21.72 3.23
CA ALA A 443 26.14 -21.59 4.68
C ALA A 443 26.07 -20.11 5.07
N PRO A 444 25.42 -19.75 6.20
CA PRO A 444 25.32 -18.35 6.63
C PRO A 444 26.67 -17.65 6.68
N GLY A 445 26.75 -16.48 6.04
CA GLY A 445 27.98 -15.70 5.90
C GLY A 445 28.97 -16.21 4.83
N ARG A 446 28.66 -17.33 4.15
CA ARG A 446 29.45 -17.89 3.03
C ARG A 446 28.66 -17.78 1.73
N ALA A 447 28.37 -16.53 1.34
CA ALA A 447 27.72 -16.22 0.08
C ALA A 447 28.71 -15.69 -0.96
N CYS A 448 28.37 -15.88 -2.22
CA CYS A 448 29.17 -15.41 -3.35
C CYS A 448 28.29 -14.94 -4.50
N TYR A 449 28.87 -14.13 -5.38
CA TYR A 449 28.24 -13.65 -6.61
C TYR A 449 29.09 -14.00 -7.84
N ILE A 450 28.41 -14.45 -8.89
CA ILE A 450 29.00 -14.85 -10.17
C ILE A 450 28.54 -13.85 -11.23
N PRO A 451 29.33 -12.82 -11.54
CA PRO A 451 29.00 -11.84 -12.58
C PRO A 451 29.15 -12.44 -13.99
N LEU A 452 28.14 -12.25 -14.84
CA LEU A 452 28.10 -12.83 -16.20
C LEU A 452 28.01 -11.80 -17.32
N ARG A 453 27.28 -10.69 -17.11
CA ARG A 453 26.98 -9.70 -18.16
C ARG A 453 27.08 -8.24 -17.72
N HIS A 454 27.91 -7.93 -16.73
CA HIS A 454 28.20 -6.54 -16.36
C HIS A 454 28.91 -5.80 -17.50
N LYS A 455 28.48 -4.58 -17.77
CA LYS A 455 28.98 -3.71 -18.84
C LYS A 455 29.61 -2.46 -18.25
N GLY A 456 30.74 -2.03 -18.80
CA GLY A 456 31.43 -0.81 -18.39
C GLY A 456 30.71 0.46 -18.84
N GLU A 457 31.19 1.62 -18.36
CA GLU A 457 30.71 2.93 -18.83
C GLU A 457 31.16 3.16 -20.29
N GLY A 458 30.27 2.88 -21.25
CA GLY A 458 30.42 3.30 -22.64
C GLY A 458 30.02 4.77 -22.79
N ALA A 459 30.89 5.58 -23.38
CA ALA A 459 30.65 7.00 -23.62
C ALA A 459 29.38 7.22 -24.46
N GLY A 460 28.30 7.68 -23.82
CA GLY A 460 27.27 8.53 -24.42
C GLY A 460 26.57 8.08 -25.70
N ASP A 461 26.57 6.80 -26.08
CA ASP A 461 25.83 6.38 -27.27
C ASP A 461 24.35 6.12 -26.93
N LEU A 462 23.47 6.75 -27.71
CA LEU A 462 22.01 6.75 -27.55
C LEU A 462 21.40 5.33 -27.69
N PHE A 463 22.22 4.33 -28.02
CA PHE A 463 21.87 2.93 -28.22
C PHE A 463 22.57 1.93 -27.28
N GLY A 464 23.01 2.36 -26.10
CA GLY A 464 23.18 1.46 -24.94
C GLY A 464 24.21 0.32 -25.03
N GLY A 465 25.27 0.47 -25.82
CA GLY A 465 26.37 -0.50 -25.92
C GLY A 465 27.59 -0.11 -25.10
N GLY A 466 27.77 -0.69 -23.91
CA GLY A 466 29.06 -0.74 -23.21
C GLY A 466 29.67 -2.15 -23.36
N ASP A 467 30.99 -2.24 -23.51
CA ASP A 467 31.69 -3.52 -23.55
C ASP A 467 31.55 -4.26 -22.21
N LEU A 468 31.60 -5.59 -22.26
CA LEU A 468 31.61 -6.42 -21.05
C LEU A 468 32.84 -6.09 -20.21
N VAL A 469 32.63 -5.92 -18.89
CA VAL A 469 33.73 -5.72 -17.95
C VAL A 469 34.66 -6.95 -18.00
N PRO A 470 35.98 -6.79 -18.19
CA PRO A 470 36.91 -7.91 -18.27
C PRO A 470 36.92 -8.79 -17.01
N GLY A 471 37.22 -10.08 -17.17
CA GLY A 471 37.39 -11.03 -16.06
C GLY A 471 36.12 -11.79 -15.65
N GLN A 472 34.96 -11.48 -16.24
CA GLN A 472 33.73 -12.26 -16.05
C GLN A 472 33.81 -13.62 -16.74
N LEU A 473 33.14 -14.61 -16.15
CA LEU A 473 33.12 -15.97 -16.67
C LEU A 473 32.17 -16.11 -17.87
N PRO A 474 32.48 -16.96 -18.88
CA PRO A 474 31.56 -17.26 -19.97
C PRO A 474 30.25 -17.88 -19.43
N MET A 475 29.13 -17.24 -19.73
CA MET A 475 27.81 -17.66 -19.23
C MET A 475 27.49 -19.14 -19.51
N ASP A 476 27.73 -19.62 -20.73
CA ASP A 476 27.40 -21.00 -21.09
C ASP A 476 28.21 -22.02 -20.27
N GLU A 477 29.47 -21.70 -19.95
CA GLU A 477 30.32 -22.56 -19.11
C GLU A 477 29.89 -22.56 -17.64
N VAL A 478 29.45 -21.41 -17.12
CA VAL A 478 28.91 -21.30 -15.76
C VAL A 478 27.60 -22.07 -15.65
N LEU A 479 26.68 -21.87 -16.59
CA LEU A 479 25.39 -22.56 -16.60
C LEU A 479 25.56 -24.07 -16.77
N ALA A 480 26.50 -24.53 -17.62
CA ALA A 480 26.79 -25.95 -17.77
C ALA A 480 27.29 -26.60 -16.46
N ARG A 481 28.08 -25.87 -15.65
CA ARG A 481 28.58 -26.35 -14.34
C ARG A 481 27.53 -26.29 -13.24
N LEU A 482 26.70 -25.25 -13.22
CA LEU A 482 25.63 -25.10 -12.24
C LEU A 482 24.45 -26.02 -12.52
N LYS A 483 24.21 -26.40 -13.77
CA LYS A 483 23.07 -27.23 -14.16
C LYS A 483 22.96 -28.54 -13.34
N PRO A 484 24.02 -29.35 -13.19
CA PRO A 484 23.98 -30.52 -12.30
C PRO A 484 23.55 -30.20 -10.87
N LEU A 485 24.05 -29.12 -10.26
CA LEU A 485 23.68 -28.69 -8.91
C LEU A 485 22.21 -28.24 -8.83
N LEU A 486 21.76 -27.44 -9.80
CA LEU A 486 20.43 -26.86 -9.84
C LEU A 486 19.33 -27.90 -10.15
N GLU A 487 19.63 -28.94 -10.93
CA GLU A 487 18.71 -30.03 -11.28
C GLU A 487 18.84 -31.26 -10.34
N ALA A 488 19.86 -31.29 -9.47
CA ALA A 488 20.12 -32.41 -8.57
C ALA A 488 18.95 -32.66 -7.60
N PRO A 489 18.33 -33.85 -7.60
CA PRO A 489 17.15 -34.13 -6.78
C PRO A 489 17.46 -34.24 -5.27
N ASP A 490 18.72 -34.45 -4.93
CA ASP A 490 19.27 -34.61 -3.58
C ASP A 490 19.80 -33.30 -2.98
N ILE A 491 19.82 -32.21 -3.75
CA ILE A 491 20.25 -30.89 -3.29
C ILE A 491 19.05 -29.94 -3.22
N LEU A 492 18.82 -29.33 -2.06
CA LEU A 492 17.72 -28.39 -1.87
C LEU A 492 18.11 -26.97 -2.29
N LYS A 493 17.38 -26.37 -3.24
CA LYS A 493 17.58 -24.98 -3.65
C LYS A 493 16.62 -24.06 -2.89
N ILE A 494 17.12 -23.01 -2.28
CA ILE A 494 16.31 -22.05 -1.50
C ILE A 494 16.37 -20.69 -2.19
N ALA A 495 15.24 -20.06 -2.45
CA ALA A 495 15.20 -18.69 -2.96
C ALA A 495 14.09 -17.89 -2.27
N GLN A 496 14.15 -16.57 -2.38
CA GLN A 496 13.01 -15.71 -2.15
C GLN A 496 12.26 -15.56 -3.48
N ASN A 497 10.97 -15.92 -3.55
CA ASN A 497 10.19 -15.83 -4.80
C ASN A 497 10.79 -16.68 -5.95
N MET A 498 11.09 -17.94 -5.65
CA MET A 498 11.73 -18.93 -6.52
C MET A 498 11.07 -19.07 -7.92
N LYS A 499 9.79 -18.71 -8.05
CA LYS A 499 9.09 -18.72 -9.35
C LYS A 499 9.82 -17.87 -10.38
N PHE A 500 10.34 -16.70 -9.97
CA PHE A 500 11.07 -15.80 -10.86
C PHE A 500 12.38 -16.44 -11.34
N ASP A 501 13.24 -16.87 -10.42
CA ASP A 501 14.53 -17.49 -10.74
C ASP A 501 14.36 -18.74 -11.59
N ARG A 502 13.37 -19.58 -11.25
CA ARG A 502 13.06 -20.78 -12.02
C ARG A 502 12.64 -20.46 -13.45
N LEU A 503 11.89 -19.39 -13.70
CA LEU A 503 11.55 -18.95 -15.07
C LEU A 503 12.78 -18.45 -15.84
N VAL A 504 13.68 -17.73 -15.17
CA VAL A 504 14.94 -17.24 -15.74
C VAL A 504 15.84 -18.42 -16.13
N PHE A 505 15.98 -19.43 -15.27
CA PHE A 505 16.72 -20.66 -15.55
C PHE A 505 16.04 -21.55 -16.60
N PHE A 506 14.70 -21.66 -16.58
CA PHE A 506 13.96 -22.49 -17.53
C PHE A 506 14.16 -22.07 -18.98
N GLN A 507 14.22 -20.76 -19.23
CA GLN A 507 14.49 -20.22 -20.57
C GLN A 507 15.88 -20.56 -21.08
N ARG A 508 16.79 -20.96 -20.18
CA ARG A 508 18.16 -21.39 -20.47
C ARG A 508 18.31 -22.91 -20.38
N GLY A 509 17.20 -23.64 -20.36
CA GLY A 509 17.18 -25.11 -20.36
C GLY A 509 17.64 -25.76 -19.06
N ILE A 510 17.47 -25.06 -17.92
CA ILE A 510 17.75 -25.58 -16.57
C ILE A 510 16.44 -25.66 -15.80
N ASP A 511 16.09 -26.85 -15.31
CA ASP A 511 14.89 -27.06 -14.50
C ASP A 511 15.24 -27.16 -13.00
N VAL A 512 15.20 -26.03 -12.30
CA VAL A 512 15.61 -25.96 -10.89
C VAL A 512 14.66 -26.74 -9.98
N GLY A 513 15.17 -27.76 -9.29
CA GLY A 513 14.40 -28.54 -8.32
C GLY A 513 15.24 -29.59 -7.57
N PRO A 514 14.87 -29.99 -6.34
CA PRO A 514 13.76 -29.49 -5.52
C PRO A 514 14.02 -28.09 -4.95
N VAL A 515 12.94 -27.36 -4.62
CA VAL A 515 13.02 -25.96 -4.18
C VAL A 515 12.33 -25.69 -2.86
N GLU A 516 12.77 -24.66 -2.14
CA GLU A 516 12.06 -24.00 -1.05
C GLU A 516 11.96 -22.50 -1.33
N ASP A 517 10.89 -21.87 -0.83
CA ASP A 517 10.65 -20.45 -1.05
C ASP A 517 10.34 -19.74 0.28
N THR A 518 11.22 -18.82 0.70
CA THR A 518 11.08 -18.09 1.96
C THR A 518 9.85 -17.16 1.98
N MET A 519 9.45 -16.62 0.83
CA MET A 519 8.22 -15.85 0.69
C MET A 519 7.01 -16.73 1.03
N LEU A 520 6.96 -17.95 0.47
CA LEU A 520 5.84 -18.87 0.68
C LEU A 520 5.84 -19.50 2.07
N LEU A 521 7.02 -19.76 2.64
CA LEU A 521 7.15 -20.18 4.04
C LEU A 521 6.55 -19.11 4.97
N SER A 522 6.93 -17.85 4.78
CA SER A 522 6.38 -16.71 5.52
C SER A 522 4.87 -16.57 5.30
N TYR A 523 4.43 -16.69 4.05
CA TYR A 523 3.03 -16.55 3.65
C TYR A 523 2.12 -17.58 4.37
N VAL A 524 2.49 -18.85 4.36
CA VAL A 524 1.69 -19.89 5.05
C VAL A 524 1.60 -19.65 6.56
N LEU A 525 2.68 -19.13 7.17
CA LEU A 525 2.73 -18.88 8.61
C LEU A 525 1.96 -17.62 9.01
N ASP A 526 2.12 -16.53 8.27
CA ASP A 526 1.81 -15.17 8.72
C ASP A 526 0.95 -14.35 7.73
N ALA A 527 0.27 -14.98 6.74
CA ALA A 527 -0.62 -14.27 5.81
C ALA A 527 -1.64 -13.36 6.51
N GLY A 528 -1.59 -12.05 6.21
CA GLY A 528 -2.44 -11.02 6.82
C GLY A 528 -1.85 -10.35 8.08
N ARG A 529 -0.68 -10.79 8.58
CA ARG A 529 0.04 -10.13 9.68
C ARG A 529 1.16 -9.21 9.21
N THR A 530 1.85 -9.57 8.13
CA THR A 530 3.06 -8.90 7.67
C THR A 530 3.19 -9.03 6.16
N ASP A 531 4.07 -8.22 5.58
CA ASP A 531 4.49 -8.37 4.19
C ASP A 531 5.49 -9.52 4.06
N HIS A 532 5.56 -10.16 2.90
CA HIS A 532 6.36 -11.37 2.68
C HIS A 532 7.62 -11.11 1.85
N GLY A 533 7.94 -9.84 1.55
CA GLY A 533 9.20 -9.44 0.92
C GLY A 533 10.42 -9.68 1.82
N MET A 534 11.56 -9.98 1.20
CA MET A 534 12.79 -10.37 1.93
C MET A 534 13.24 -9.30 2.92
N ASP A 535 13.22 -8.02 2.53
CA ASP A 535 13.67 -6.90 3.38
C ASP A 535 12.88 -6.81 4.68
N VAL A 536 11.56 -6.89 4.58
CA VAL A 536 10.65 -6.86 5.74
C VAL A 536 10.90 -8.06 6.64
N LEU A 537 11.14 -9.24 6.06
CA LEU A 537 11.45 -10.45 6.82
C LEU A 537 12.83 -10.37 7.46
N SER A 538 13.83 -9.83 6.78
CA SER A 538 15.19 -9.64 7.29
C SER A 538 15.18 -8.71 8.50
N GLU A 539 14.51 -7.56 8.39
CA GLU A 539 14.39 -6.61 9.49
C GLU A 539 13.64 -7.23 10.67
N LYS A 540 12.56 -7.97 10.41
CA LYS A 540 11.76 -8.64 11.44
C LYS A 540 12.53 -9.72 12.20
N TYR A 541 13.27 -10.60 11.51
CA TYR A 541 13.90 -11.78 12.15
C TYR A 541 15.35 -11.56 12.55
N PHE A 542 16.05 -10.62 11.93
CA PHE A 542 17.47 -10.38 12.19
C PHE A 542 17.76 -8.96 12.70
N GLY A 543 16.82 -8.02 12.61
CA GLY A 543 17.12 -6.59 12.80
C GLY A 543 18.12 -6.06 11.76
N HIS A 544 18.30 -6.80 10.66
CA HIS A 544 19.23 -6.49 9.58
C HIS A 544 18.47 -5.90 8.41
N LYS A 545 18.97 -4.78 7.90
CA LYS A 545 18.39 -4.11 6.75
C LYS A 545 19.21 -4.41 5.49
N PRO A 546 18.66 -5.16 4.52
CA PRO A 546 19.36 -5.44 3.28
C PRO A 546 19.59 -4.18 2.43
N ILE A 547 20.65 -4.23 1.63
CA ILE A 547 20.99 -3.26 0.58
C ILE A 547 19.80 -3.19 -0.38
N GLN A 548 19.29 -1.99 -0.60
CA GLN A 548 18.13 -1.81 -1.49
C GLN A 548 18.57 -1.77 -2.96
N PHE A 549 17.79 -2.36 -3.86
CA PHE A 549 18.07 -2.35 -5.31
C PHE A 549 18.33 -0.92 -5.86
N GLY A 550 17.57 0.07 -5.39
CA GLY A 550 17.76 1.48 -5.78
C GLY A 550 19.10 2.10 -5.33
N GLU A 551 19.78 1.53 -4.33
CA GLU A 551 21.12 1.96 -3.90
C GLU A 551 22.23 1.49 -4.84
N VAL A 552 22.00 0.38 -5.56
CA VAL A 552 22.95 -0.15 -6.53
C VAL A 552 22.61 0.27 -7.97
N ALA A 553 21.35 0.20 -8.37
CA ALA A 553 20.91 0.43 -9.75
C ALA A 553 20.27 1.82 -9.98
N GLY A 554 20.13 2.65 -8.95
CA GLY A 554 19.44 3.96 -9.04
C GLY A 554 17.91 3.84 -9.17
N SER A 555 17.22 4.98 -9.34
CA SER A 555 15.76 5.01 -9.50
C SER A 555 15.29 6.15 -10.40
N GLY A 556 14.12 5.99 -11.02
CA GLY A 556 13.56 6.99 -11.92
C GLY A 556 14.52 7.36 -13.06
N ARG A 557 14.91 8.63 -13.15
CA ARG A 557 15.82 9.12 -14.21
C ARG A 557 17.28 8.69 -14.01
N THR A 558 17.68 8.27 -12.81
CA THR A 558 19.05 7.78 -12.52
C THR A 558 19.15 6.26 -12.56
N PHE A 559 18.09 5.56 -12.98
CA PHE A 559 18.09 4.11 -13.12
C PHE A 559 19.04 3.68 -14.25
N ILE A 560 20.04 2.86 -13.92
CA ILE A 560 21.07 2.40 -14.87
C ILE A 560 20.89 0.93 -15.30
N GLY A 561 20.01 0.19 -14.62
CA GLY A 561 19.85 -1.26 -14.79
C GLY A 561 20.98 -2.07 -14.14
N PHE A 562 20.69 -3.31 -13.75
CA PHE A 562 21.64 -4.11 -12.97
C PHE A 562 22.95 -4.44 -13.73
N ALA A 563 22.87 -4.62 -15.04
CA ALA A 563 24.02 -4.87 -15.91
C ALA A 563 25.07 -3.74 -15.91
N ARG A 564 24.75 -2.54 -15.42
CA ARG A 564 25.69 -1.40 -15.34
C ARG A 564 26.15 -1.11 -13.91
N VAL A 565 25.69 -1.89 -12.93
CA VAL A 565 26.17 -1.79 -11.55
C VAL A 565 27.62 -2.27 -11.51
N ALA A 566 28.46 -1.57 -10.75
CA ALA A 566 29.84 -1.99 -10.52
C ALA A 566 29.88 -3.37 -9.85
N ILE A 567 30.76 -4.27 -10.31
CA ILE A 567 30.75 -5.68 -9.89
C ILE A 567 30.90 -5.83 -8.37
N ASP A 568 31.74 -5.02 -7.72
CA ASP A 568 31.91 -5.02 -6.26
C ASP A 568 30.59 -4.73 -5.52
N ARG A 569 29.84 -3.72 -5.97
CA ARG A 569 28.53 -3.36 -5.40
C ARG A 569 27.44 -4.36 -5.74
N ALA A 570 27.49 -4.94 -6.94
CA ALA A 570 26.58 -6.03 -7.32
C ALA A 570 26.83 -7.27 -6.45
N SER A 571 28.10 -7.61 -6.20
CA SER A 571 28.46 -8.73 -5.33
C SER A 571 27.96 -8.55 -3.90
N GLU A 572 28.13 -7.35 -3.31
CA GLU A 572 27.62 -7.07 -1.96
C GLU A 572 26.09 -7.25 -1.87
N TYR A 573 25.36 -6.74 -2.85
CA TYR A 573 23.89 -6.82 -2.93
C TYR A 573 23.41 -8.27 -3.16
N SER A 574 23.85 -8.91 -4.24
CA SER A 574 23.31 -10.21 -4.65
C SER A 574 23.70 -11.34 -3.71
N ALA A 575 24.91 -11.29 -3.15
CA ALA A 575 25.34 -12.30 -2.19
C ALA A 575 24.64 -12.11 -0.83
N GLU A 576 24.28 -10.88 -0.46
CA GLU A 576 23.45 -10.62 0.72
C GLU A 576 22.06 -11.24 0.56
N ASP A 577 21.42 -11.09 -0.59
CA ASP A 577 20.10 -11.67 -0.88
C ASP A 577 20.11 -13.20 -0.70
N ALA A 578 21.14 -13.89 -1.20
CA ALA A 578 21.32 -15.32 -1.00
C ALA A 578 21.59 -15.71 0.48
N ASP A 579 22.39 -14.94 1.22
CA ASP A 579 22.67 -15.18 2.65
C ASP A 579 21.43 -14.97 3.52
N VAL A 580 20.76 -13.83 3.36
CA VAL A 580 19.51 -13.49 4.05
C VAL A 580 18.47 -14.57 3.80
N THR A 581 18.30 -14.99 2.54
CA THR A 581 17.37 -16.06 2.15
C THR A 581 17.68 -17.39 2.86
N LEU A 582 18.94 -17.83 2.87
CA LEU A 582 19.32 -19.06 3.56
C LEU A 582 19.03 -18.98 5.07
N ARG A 583 19.32 -17.84 5.70
CA ARG A 583 19.05 -17.61 7.13
C ARG A 583 17.54 -17.58 7.40
N LEU A 584 16.75 -16.94 6.54
CA LEU A 584 15.29 -16.90 6.67
C LEU A 584 14.71 -18.31 6.62
N TRP A 585 15.17 -19.16 5.70
CA TRP A 585 14.75 -20.56 5.64
C TRP A 585 15.05 -21.31 6.95
N ARG A 586 16.23 -21.11 7.55
CA ARG A 586 16.60 -21.73 8.84
C ARG A 586 15.68 -21.33 10.00
N VAL A 587 15.09 -20.13 9.94
CA VAL A 587 14.14 -19.63 10.94
C VAL A 587 12.71 -20.08 10.63
N LEU A 588 12.27 -19.97 9.39
CA LEU A 588 10.88 -20.18 8.98
C LEU A 588 10.54 -21.66 8.83
N LYS A 589 11.44 -22.49 8.28
CA LYS A 589 11.14 -23.92 8.02
C LYS A 589 10.78 -24.69 9.30
N PRO A 590 11.49 -24.55 10.44
CA PRO A 590 11.10 -25.21 11.69
C PRO A 590 9.72 -24.78 12.22
N ARG A 591 9.30 -23.54 11.97
CA ARG A 591 7.99 -23.04 12.39
C ARG A 591 6.84 -23.80 11.72
N LEU A 592 7.01 -24.33 10.51
CA LEU A 592 5.97 -25.12 9.86
C LEU A 592 5.52 -26.30 10.72
N ALA A 593 6.47 -27.04 11.30
CA ALA A 593 6.16 -28.16 12.18
C ALA A 593 5.60 -27.68 13.51
N ALA A 594 6.19 -26.64 14.11
CA ALA A 594 5.73 -26.06 15.38
C ALA A 594 4.28 -25.54 15.30
N GLU A 595 3.90 -24.96 14.16
CA GLU A 595 2.59 -24.33 13.95
C GLU A 595 1.60 -25.21 13.15
N ARG A 596 1.99 -26.46 12.86
CA ARG A 596 1.22 -27.47 12.10
C ARG A 596 0.85 -27.03 10.68
N MET A 597 1.71 -26.25 10.05
CA MET A 597 1.53 -25.68 8.71
C MET A 597 2.25 -26.45 7.60
N SER A 598 2.97 -27.52 7.92
CA SER A 598 3.71 -28.32 6.93
C SER A 598 2.81 -28.82 5.80
N ALA A 599 1.62 -29.35 6.10
CA ALA A 599 0.71 -29.86 5.06
C ALA A 599 0.27 -28.77 4.07
N VAL A 600 -0.02 -27.56 4.56
CA VAL A 600 -0.43 -26.42 3.72
C VAL A 600 0.72 -26.04 2.80
N TYR A 601 1.92 -25.84 3.34
CA TYR A 601 3.08 -25.46 2.54
C TYR A 601 3.45 -26.53 1.50
N GLU A 602 3.60 -27.79 1.93
CA GLU A 602 4.10 -28.88 1.11
C GLU A 602 3.11 -29.31 0.01
N THR A 603 1.79 -29.19 0.26
CA THR A 603 0.76 -29.69 -0.66
C THR A 603 0.00 -28.61 -1.42
N LEU A 604 0.06 -27.34 -0.99
CA LEU A 604 -0.68 -26.23 -1.61
C LEU A 604 0.22 -25.12 -2.15
N GLU A 605 1.30 -24.74 -1.46
CA GLU A 605 2.12 -23.60 -1.88
C GLU A 605 3.34 -24.01 -2.69
N ARG A 606 4.19 -24.90 -2.15
CA ARG A 606 5.46 -25.28 -2.79
C ARG A 606 5.27 -25.84 -4.21
N PRO A 607 4.29 -26.73 -4.48
CA PRO A 607 4.07 -27.23 -5.85
C PRO A 607 3.66 -26.13 -6.84
N MET A 608 3.03 -25.04 -6.36
CA MET A 608 2.52 -23.98 -7.24
C MET A 608 3.63 -23.15 -7.87
N ILE A 609 4.84 -23.15 -7.30
CA ILE A 609 6.03 -22.51 -7.91
C ILE A 609 6.25 -23.06 -9.31
N GLU A 610 6.33 -24.39 -9.43
CA GLU A 610 6.55 -25.08 -10.70
C GLU A 610 5.35 -24.94 -11.64
N VAL A 611 4.14 -25.14 -11.12
CA VAL A 611 2.93 -25.06 -11.93
C VAL A 611 2.79 -23.68 -12.57
N LEU A 612 2.95 -22.61 -11.79
CA LEU A 612 2.83 -21.25 -12.32
C LEU A 612 4.00 -20.91 -13.24
N ALA A 613 5.24 -21.30 -12.92
CA ALA A 613 6.37 -21.10 -13.84
C ALA A 613 6.11 -21.75 -15.21
N ARG A 614 5.55 -22.97 -15.25
CA ARG A 614 5.19 -23.63 -16.51
C ARG A 614 4.05 -22.91 -17.24
N MET A 615 2.99 -22.51 -16.52
CA MET A 615 1.86 -21.77 -17.10
C MET A 615 2.30 -20.42 -17.68
N GLU A 616 3.06 -19.63 -16.93
CA GLU A 616 3.57 -18.33 -17.36
C GLU A 616 4.46 -18.48 -18.57
N ARG A 617 5.33 -19.50 -18.61
CA ARG A 617 6.17 -19.80 -19.78
C ARG A 617 5.36 -20.17 -21.02
N ARG A 618 4.27 -20.94 -20.88
CA ARG A 618 3.40 -21.33 -22.00
C ARG A 618 2.70 -20.10 -22.60
N GLY A 619 2.18 -19.22 -21.75
CA GLY A 619 1.42 -18.04 -22.18
C GLY A 619 0.17 -18.38 -23.00
N ILE A 620 -0.56 -17.36 -23.46
CA ILE A 620 -1.76 -17.51 -24.30
C ILE A 620 -1.64 -16.71 -25.60
N SER A 621 -2.15 -17.25 -26.70
CA SER A 621 -2.16 -16.56 -28.00
C SER A 621 -3.31 -15.55 -28.08
N ILE A 622 -3.04 -14.42 -28.74
CA ILE A 622 -4.05 -13.42 -29.04
C ILE A 622 -4.10 -13.07 -30.54
N ASP A 623 -5.29 -12.82 -31.06
CA ASP A 623 -5.52 -12.29 -32.40
C ASP A 623 -5.46 -10.76 -32.38
N ARG A 624 -4.36 -10.21 -32.89
CA ARG A 624 -4.12 -8.76 -32.97
C ARG A 624 -5.09 -8.05 -33.92
N ALA A 625 -5.55 -8.71 -34.98
CA ALA A 625 -6.48 -8.12 -35.93
C ALA A 625 -7.87 -7.95 -35.30
N ILE A 626 -8.33 -8.94 -34.52
CA ILE A 626 -9.56 -8.81 -33.73
C ILE A 626 -9.46 -7.63 -32.76
N LEU A 627 -8.37 -7.53 -32.00
CA LEU A 627 -8.19 -6.41 -31.04
C LEU A 627 -8.11 -5.05 -31.73
N SER A 628 -7.41 -4.95 -32.86
CA SER A 628 -7.31 -3.70 -33.64
C SER A 628 -8.67 -3.25 -34.15
N ARG A 629 -9.48 -4.17 -34.71
CA ARG A 629 -10.84 -3.87 -35.14
C ARG A 629 -11.72 -3.44 -33.97
N LEU A 630 -11.65 -4.14 -32.84
CA LEU A 630 -12.40 -3.79 -31.63
C LEU A 630 -12.00 -2.42 -31.06
N SER A 631 -10.72 -2.07 -31.10
CA SER A 631 -10.26 -0.73 -30.71
C SER A 631 -10.90 0.37 -31.58
N GLY A 632 -10.99 0.12 -32.89
CA GLY A 632 -11.69 1.00 -33.84
C GLY A 632 -13.21 1.09 -33.58
N GLU A 633 -13.88 -0.04 -33.36
CA GLU A 633 -15.30 -0.10 -33.01
C GLU A 633 -15.58 0.67 -31.71
N PHE A 634 -14.81 0.41 -30.65
CA PHE A 634 -14.95 1.11 -29.37
C PHE A 634 -14.67 2.61 -29.51
N ALA A 635 -13.70 3.03 -30.32
CA ALA A 635 -13.45 4.44 -30.57
C ALA A 635 -14.66 5.13 -31.24
N GLN A 636 -15.29 4.45 -32.22
CA GLN A 636 -16.48 4.98 -32.88
C GLN A 636 -17.69 5.03 -31.93
N ASP A 637 -17.92 3.97 -31.16
CA ASP A 637 -19.02 3.93 -30.19
C ASP A 637 -18.84 4.97 -29.07
N MET A 638 -17.60 5.15 -28.58
CA MET A 638 -17.25 6.21 -27.65
C MET A 638 -17.53 7.59 -28.24
N ALA A 639 -17.16 7.84 -29.51
CA ALA A 639 -17.43 9.12 -30.16
C ALA A 639 -18.94 9.39 -30.33
N ARG A 640 -19.74 8.35 -30.62
CA ARG A 640 -21.21 8.48 -30.67
C ARG A 640 -21.81 8.78 -29.29
N LEU A 641 -21.34 8.07 -28.25
CA LEU A 641 -21.76 8.34 -26.87
C LEU A 641 -21.34 9.73 -26.43
N GLU A 642 -20.14 10.18 -26.79
CA GLU A 642 -19.63 11.51 -26.47
C GLU A 642 -20.48 12.61 -27.12
N ALA A 643 -20.83 12.47 -28.40
CA ALA A 643 -21.74 13.40 -29.08
C ALA A 643 -23.11 13.46 -28.40
N LEU A 644 -23.69 12.31 -28.04
CA LEU A 644 -24.97 12.23 -27.31
C LEU A 644 -24.86 12.85 -25.90
N ILE A 645 -23.76 12.61 -25.20
CA ILE A 645 -23.51 13.19 -23.88
C ILE A 645 -23.41 14.72 -23.97
N PHE A 646 -22.73 15.25 -24.99
CA PHE A 646 -22.63 16.69 -25.21
C PHE A 646 -23.99 17.31 -25.56
N GLU A 647 -24.81 16.62 -26.35
CA GLU A 647 -26.19 17.04 -26.62
C GLU A 647 -27.04 17.09 -25.33
N LEU A 648 -26.95 16.04 -24.50
CA LEU A 648 -27.68 15.96 -23.23
C LEU A 648 -27.17 16.97 -22.18
N ALA A 649 -25.88 17.29 -22.19
CA ALA A 649 -25.27 18.26 -21.27
C ALA A 649 -25.42 19.72 -21.74
N GLY A 650 -25.65 19.95 -23.04
CA GLY A 650 -25.76 21.27 -23.66
C GLY A 650 -24.40 21.96 -23.92
N GLU A 651 -23.29 21.30 -23.63
CA GLU A 651 -21.93 21.79 -23.90
C GLU A 651 -20.92 20.64 -24.06
N SER A 652 -19.78 20.94 -24.70
CA SER A 652 -18.66 20.02 -24.82
C SER A 652 -17.69 20.13 -23.64
N PHE A 653 -17.21 19.00 -23.13
CA PHE A 653 -16.24 18.95 -22.04
C PHE A 653 -15.46 17.62 -22.08
N ASN A 654 -14.39 17.50 -21.30
CA ASN A 654 -13.60 16.27 -21.23
C ASN A 654 -14.26 15.24 -20.31
N LEU A 655 -14.84 14.19 -20.89
CA LEU A 655 -15.48 13.07 -20.16
C LEU A 655 -14.52 12.26 -19.28
N GLY A 656 -13.23 12.26 -19.63
CA GLY A 656 -12.17 11.65 -18.84
C GLY A 656 -11.81 12.44 -17.57
N SER A 657 -12.25 13.69 -17.44
CA SER A 657 -11.98 14.55 -16.27
C SER A 657 -13.09 14.44 -15.23
N PRO A 658 -12.86 13.79 -14.06
CA PRO A 658 -13.87 13.67 -13.01
C PRO A 658 -14.36 15.02 -12.49
N LYS A 659 -13.50 16.05 -12.53
CA LYS A 659 -13.81 17.42 -12.11
C LYS A 659 -14.83 18.07 -13.03
N GLN A 660 -14.53 18.13 -14.34
CA GLN A 660 -15.45 18.73 -15.31
C GLN A 660 -16.80 18.01 -15.33
N LEU A 661 -16.78 16.68 -15.33
CA LEU A 661 -18.00 15.87 -15.26
C LEU A 661 -18.82 16.18 -14.00
N GLY A 662 -18.16 16.33 -12.86
CA GLY A 662 -18.79 16.69 -11.60
C GLY A 662 -19.43 18.08 -11.63
N ASP A 663 -18.74 19.06 -12.21
CA ASP A 663 -19.23 20.44 -12.35
C ASP A 663 -20.45 20.54 -13.27
N ILE A 664 -20.52 19.73 -14.33
CA ILE A 664 -21.70 19.62 -15.21
C ILE A 664 -22.88 19.01 -14.45
N LEU A 665 -22.71 17.79 -13.92
CA LEU A 665 -23.81 17.02 -13.32
C LEU A 665 -24.40 17.69 -12.08
N PHE A 666 -23.53 18.20 -11.21
CA PHE A 666 -23.94 18.65 -9.87
C PHE A 666 -23.83 20.16 -9.69
N GLY A 667 -22.96 20.83 -10.46
CA GLY A 667 -22.87 22.29 -10.48
C GLY A 667 -23.96 22.90 -11.35
N LYS A 668 -23.89 22.67 -12.67
CA LYS A 668 -24.80 23.30 -13.65
C LYS A 668 -26.19 22.67 -13.68
N MET A 669 -26.28 21.35 -13.75
CA MET A 669 -27.56 20.64 -13.85
C MET A 669 -28.23 20.44 -12.48
N GLY A 670 -27.50 20.65 -11.39
CA GLY A 670 -28.04 20.60 -10.02
C GLY A 670 -28.61 19.23 -9.62
N LEU A 671 -28.09 18.12 -10.16
CA LEU A 671 -28.61 16.79 -9.86
C LEU A 671 -28.42 16.43 -8.36
N PRO A 672 -29.41 15.77 -7.73
CA PRO A 672 -29.32 15.36 -6.33
C PRO A 672 -28.31 14.21 -6.13
N GLY A 673 -27.86 13.98 -4.89
CA GLY A 673 -26.99 12.84 -4.54
C GLY A 673 -25.48 13.12 -4.58
N ALA A 674 -25.07 14.33 -4.95
CA ALA A 674 -23.67 14.72 -5.03
C ALA A 674 -22.95 14.73 -3.66
N ARG A 675 -21.84 14.01 -3.53
CA ARG A 675 -20.90 14.15 -2.41
C ARG A 675 -19.62 14.79 -2.91
N LYS A 676 -19.09 15.78 -2.20
CA LYS A 676 -17.75 16.30 -2.49
C LYS A 676 -16.70 15.31 -1.98
N THR A 677 -15.70 15.06 -2.80
CA THR A 677 -14.49 14.33 -2.40
C THR A 677 -13.65 15.19 -1.46
N ALA A 678 -12.64 14.60 -0.82
CA ALA A 678 -11.75 15.33 0.10
C ALA A 678 -11.02 16.52 -0.57
N THR A 679 -10.94 16.55 -1.91
CA THR A 679 -10.35 17.64 -2.71
C THR A 679 -11.36 18.74 -3.06
N GLY A 680 -12.61 18.66 -2.58
CA GLY A 680 -13.67 19.65 -2.84
C GLY A 680 -14.38 19.49 -4.19
N ALA A 681 -13.85 18.65 -5.10
CA ALA A 681 -14.51 18.29 -6.36
C ALA A 681 -15.70 17.37 -6.12
N TRP A 682 -16.73 17.48 -6.96
CA TRP A 682 -17.87 16.55 -6.91
C TRP A 682 -17.44 15.12 -7.23
N SER A 683 -17.87 14.16 -6.40
CA SER A 683 -17.60 12.74 -6.62
C SER A 683 -18.40 12.25 -7.81
N THR A 684 -17.71 11.73 -8.81
CA THR A 684 -18.30 11.03 -9.95
C THR A 684 -17.95 9.55 -9.90
N ALA A 685 -17.81 8.95 -8.72
CA ALA A 685 -17.57 7.51 -8.59
C ALA A 685 -18.69 6.69 -9.26
N ALA A 686 -18.39 5.48 -9.74
CA ALA A 686 -19.34 4.63 -10.46
C ALA A 686 -20.70 4.51 -9.74
N GLY A 687 -20.69 4.22 -8.43
CA GLY A 687 -21.92 4.10 -7.65
C GLY A 687 -22.79 5.37 -7.62
N VAL A 688 -22.19 6.56 -7.64
CA VAL A 688 -22.97 7.82 -7.68
C VAL A 688 -23.67 7.98 -9.04
N LEU A 689 -22.99 7.60 -10.12
CA LEU A 689 -23.56 7.65 -11.46
C LEU A 689 -24.61 6.54 -11.67
N GLU A 690 -24.40 5.37 -11.06
CA GLU A 690 -25.36 4.26 -11.05
C GLU A 690 -26.66 4.66 -10.35
N ASP A 691 -26.57 5.27 -9.15
CA ASP A 691 -27.72 5.78 -8.40
C ASP A 691 -28.53 6.80 -9.24
N LEU A 692 -27.85 7.68 -9.98
CA LEU A 692 -28.49 8.66 -10.86
C LEU A 692 -29.15 7.99 -12.08
N ALA A 693 -28.48 7.01 -12.69
CA ALA A 693 -29.01 6.28 -13.82
C ALA A 693 -30.28 5.49 -13.43
N GLU A 694 -30.31 4.87 -12.26
CA GLU A 694 -31.48 4.17 -11.71
C GLU A 694 -32.66 5.11 -11.44
N GLN A 695 -32.38 6.37 -11.08
CA GLN A 695 -33.40 7.42 -10.96
C GLN A 695 -33.92 7.94 -12.32
N GLY A 696 -33.50 7.32 -13.43
CA GLY A 696 -33.92 7.66 -14.79
C GLY A 696 -33.07 8.74 -15.45
N ASN A 697 -31.90 9.10 -14.90
CA ASN A 697 -31.03 10.09 -15.51
C ASN A 697 -30.29 9.52 -16.74
N ALA A 698 -30.77 9.89 -17.93
CA ALA A 698 -30.21 9.43 -19.20
C ALA A 698 -28.73 9.83 -19.37
N LEU A 699 -28.33 11.03 -18.92
CA LEU A 699 -26.95 11.51 -19.04
C LEU A 699 -25.98 10.64 -18.22
N ALA A 700 -26.31 10.37 -16.96
CA ALA A 700 -25.49 9.52 -16.08
C ALA A 700 -25.33 8.09 -16.63
N ALA A 701 -26.40 7.52 -17.19
CA ALA A 701 -26.36 6.22 -17.84
C ALA A 701 -25.37 6.20 -19.03
N ARG A 702 -25.44 7.20 -19.93
CA ARG A 702 -24.52 7.28 -21.08
C ARG A 702 -23.07 7.50 -20.67
N ILE A 703 -22.82 8.26 -19.59
CA ILE A 703 -21.47 8.46 -19.04
C ILE A 703 -20.90 7.14 -18.50
N LEU A 704 -21.72 6.31 -17.83
CA LEU A 704 -21.30 4.98 -17.38
C LEU A 704 -20.91 4.09 -18.56
N ASP A 705 -21.73 4.06 -19.61
CA ASP A 705 -21.44 3.32 -20.84
C ASP A 705 -20.10 3.77 -21.47
N TRP A 706 -19.89 5.09 -21.58
CA TRP A 706 -18.66 5.66 -22.13
C TRP A 706 -17.44 5.30 -21.30
N ARG A 707 -17.51 5.39 -19.96
CA ARG A 707 -16.41 5.03 -19.06
C ARG A 707 -16.08 3.54 -19.12
N GLN A 708 -17.09 2.70 -19.24
CA GLN A 708 -16.89 1.27 -19.40
C GLN A 708 -16.15 0.96 -20.70
N LEU A 709 -16.59 1.53 -21.83
CA LEU A 709 -15.91 1.35 -23.12
C LEU A 709 -14.49 1.94 -23.11
N SER A 710 -14.31 3.14 -22.56
CA SER A 710 -13.00 3.80 -22.41
C SER A 710 -12.00 2.92 -21.65
N LYS A 711 -12.45 2.32 -20.54
CA LYS A 711 -11.64 1.39 -19.75
C LYS A 711 -11.34 0.11 -20.54
N LEU A 712 -12.33 -0.49 -21.19
CA LEU A 712 -12.14 -1.71 -21.99
C LEU A 712 -11.15 -1.49 -23.14
N LYS A 713 -11.22 -0.33 -23.79
CA LYS A 713 -10.32 0.06 -24.87
C LYS A 713 -8.88 0.23 -24.37
N SER A 714 -8.68 1.10 -23.38
CA SER A 714 -7.34 1.42 -22.87
C SER A 714 -6.66 0.26 -22.16
N THR A 715 -7.43 -0.52 -21.39
CA THR A 715 -6.88 -1.61 -20.56
C THR A 715 -6.64 -2.89 -21.36
N TYR A 716 -7.45 -3.15 -22.39
CA TYR A 716 -7.39 -4.43 -23.11
C TYR A 716 -7.08 -4.28 -24.59
N THR A 717 -7.92 -3.61 -25.39
CA THR A 717 -7.72 -3.63 -26.85
C THR A 717 -6.44 -2.93 -27.29
N ASP A 718 -6.07 -1.85 -26.61
CA ASP A 718 -4.86 -1.07 -26.93
C ASP A 718 -3.61 -1.64 -26.25
N ALA A 719 -3.75 -2.13 -25.01
CA ALA A 719 -2.61 -2.58 -24.21
C ALA A 719 -2.22 -4.04 -24.44
N LEU A 720 -3.16 -4.98 -24.61
CA LEU A 720 -2.83 -6.41 -24.79
C LEU A 720 -1.84 -6.68 -25.94
N PRO A 721 -1.93 -6.01 -27.11
CA PRO A 721 -0.95 -6.18 -28.17
C PRO A 721 0.49 -5.84 -27.76
N SER A 722 0.70 -4.90 -26.83
CA SER A 722 2.05 -4.54 -26.36
C SER A 722 2.65 -5.55 -25.38
N PHE A 723 1.84 -6.44 -24.81
CA PHE A 723 2.30 -7.53 -23.92
C PHE A 723 2.67 -8.81 -24.68
N VAL A 724 2.57 -8.82 -26.01
CA VAL A 724 2.98 -10.00 -26.79
C VAL A 724 4.50 -10.10 -26.80
N ASN A 725 5.03 -11.17 -26.23
CA ASN A 725 6.44 -11.45 -26.22
C ASN A 725 6.95 -11.68 -27.65
N PRO A 726 8.01 -10.98 -28.10
CA PRO A 726 8.50 -11.07 -29.47
C PRO A 726 9.01 -12.46 -29.87
N SER A 727 9.53 -13.23 -28.92
CA SER A 727 10.16 -14.54 -29.17
C SER A 727 9.13 -15.67 -29.26
N THR A 728 8.08 -15.62 -28.44
CA THR A 728 7.05 -16.67 -28.39
C THR A 728 5.82 -16.33 -29.23
N GLY A 729 5.58 -15.05 -29.51
CA GLY A 729 4.34 -14.57 -30.13
C GLY A 729 3.11 -14.64 -29.22
N ARG A 730 3.29 -14.90 -27.92
CA ARG A 730 2.21 -15.11 -26.94
C ARG A 730 2.26 -14.06 -25.83
N VAL A 731 1.15 -13.93 -25.10
CA VAL A 731 1.05 -13.08 -23.90
C VAL A 731 1.35 -13.92 -22.66
N HIS A 732 2.24 -13.42 -21.81
CA HIS A 732 2.69 -14.09 -20.59
C HIS A 732 2.27 -13.24 -19.38
N THR A 733 1.14 -13.58 -18.75
CA THR A 733 0.71 -12.91 -17.52
C THR A 733 1.56 -13.37 -16.34
N SER A 734 1.77 -12.51 -15.35
CA SER A 734 2.48 -12.88 -14.10
C SER A 734 1.48 -13.13 -12.98
N TYR A 735 1.55 -14.30 -12.35
CA TYR A 735 0.74 -14.69 -11.19
C TYR A 735 1.49 -14.48 -9.88
N ALA A 736 0.88 -13.74 -8.94
CA ALA A 736 1.44 -13.58 -7.61
C ALA A 736 0.96 -14.71 -6.67
N LEU A 737 1.91 -15.43 -6.07
CA LEU A 737 1.63 -16.55 -5.17
C LEU A 737 1.16 -16.11 -3.77
N ALA A 738 1.77 -15.04 -3.23
CA ALA A 738 1.60 -14.57 -1.84
C ALA A 738 0.89 -13.20 -1.74
N ALA A 739 -0.09 -12.92 -2.62
CA ALA A 739 -0.75 -11.61 -2.68
C ALA A 739 -2.02 -11.47 -1.84
N THR A 740 -2.86 -12.51 -1.78
CA THR A 740 -4.16 -12.45 -1.08
C THR A 740 -4.12 -13.28 0.20
N THR A 741 -4.78 -12.87 1.28
CA THR A 741 -4.81 -13.68 2.51
C THR A 741 -5.53 -15.02 2.33
N THR A 742 -6.48 -15.09 1.39
CA THR A 742 -7.29 -16.30 1.17
C THR A 742 -6.63 -17.33 0.26
N GLY A 743 -5.46 -17.08 -0.31
CA GLY A 743 -4.81 -18.03 -1.22
C GLY A 743 -5.25 -17.92 -2.69
N ARG A 744 -6.17 -17.01 -3.02
CA ARG A 744 -6.51 -16.70 -4.42
C ARG A 744 -5.29 -16.13 -5.13
N LEU A 745 -5.03 -16.60 -6.35
CA LEU A 745 -4.01 -16.01 -7.21
C LEU A 745 -4.47 -14.63 -7.68
N SER A 746 -3.53 -13.73 -7.94
CA SER A 746 -3.77 -12.49 -8.68
C SER A 746 -2.85 -12.44 -9.91
N SER A 747 -3.33 -11.83 -10.99
CA SER A 747 -2.58 -11.68 -12.24
C SER A 747 -2.22 -10.22 -12.53
N SER A 748 -1.03 -9.96 -13.05
CA SER A 748 -0.56 -8.65 -13.50
C SER A 748 0.18 -8.73 -14.83
N GLU A 749 0.31 -7.59 -15.51
CA GLU A 749 1.14 -7.40 -16.72
C GLU A 749 0.93 -8.46 -17.83
N PRO A 750 -0.29 -8.66 -18.36
CA PRO A 750 -1.54 -7.95 -18.07
C PRO A 750 -2.42 -8.67 -17.02
N ASN A 751 -3.34 -7.94 -16.39
CA ASN A 751 -4.32 -8.54 -15.48
C ASN A 751 -5.47 -9.20 -16.24
N LEU A 752 -5.34 -10.51 -16.49
CA LEU A 752 -6.33 -11.31 -17.21
C LEU A 752 -7.54 -11.70 -16.34
N GLN A 753 -7.42 -11.64 -15.02
CA GLN A 753 -8.53 -11.95 -14.10
C GLN A 753 -9.67 -10.94 -14.17
N ASN A 754 -9.40 -9.69 -14.55
CA ASN A 754 -10.39 -8.62 -14.53
C ASN A 754 -11.19 -8.48 -15.85
N ILE A 755 -10.95 -9.33 -16.85
CA ILE A 755 -11.66 -9.25 -18.15
C ILE A 755 -13.15 -9.59 -17.92
N PRO A 756 -14.09 -8.65 -18.15
CA PRO A 756 -15.49 -8.87 -17.83
C PRO A 756 -16.09 -10.07 -18.59
N VAL A 757 -16.73 -10.96 -17.84
CA VAL A 757 -17.36 -12.19 -18.38
C VAL A 757 -18.75 -11.91 -18.99
N ARG A 758 -19.55 -11.06 -18.32
CA ARG A 758 -21.00 -10.95 -18.58
C ARG A 758 -21.40 -9.81 -19.50
N ASN A 759 -20.47 -8.92 -19.84
CA ASN A 759 -20.73 -7.82 -20.76
C ASN A 759 -20.34 -8.27 -22.18
N GLU A 760 -21.20 -8.00 -23.18
CA GLU A 760 -20.92 -8.22 -24.60
C GLU A 760 -19.56 -7.66 -25.02
N ALA A 761 -19.19 -6.45 -24.58
CA ALA A 761 -17.89 -5.86 -24.90
C ALA A 761 -16.70 -6.64 -24.30
N GLY A 762 -16.87 -7.21 -23.10
CA GLY A 762 -15.87 -8.09 -22.48
C GLY A 762 -15.77 -9.45 -23.17
N ARG A 763 -16.91 -10.02 -23.59
CA ARG A 763 -16.98 -11.23 -24.42
C ARG A 763 -16.26 -11.05 -25.76
N LYS A 764 -16.45 -9.91 -26.42
CA LYS A 764 -15.71 -9.55 -27.64
C LYS A 764 -14.20 -9.57 -27.43
N ILE A 765 -13.71 -9.06 -26.30
CA ILE A 765 -12.27 -9.13 -25.96
C ILE A 765 -11.83 -10.58 -25.74
N ARG A 766 -12.62 -11.42 -25.06
CA ARG A 766 -12.31 -12.85 -24.86
C ARG A 766 -12.18 -13.62 -26.18
N LYS A 767 -12.94 -13.25 -27.22
CA LYS A 767 -12.80 -13.82 -28.57
C LYS A 767 -11.42 -13.60 -29.20
N ALA A 768 -10.69 -12.58 -28.75
CA ALA A 768 -9.33 -12.36 -29.23
C ALA A 768 -8.32 -13.36 -28.65
N PHE A 769 -8.64 -14.06 -27.55
CA PHE A 769 -7.78 -15.11 -27.02
C PHE A 769 -8.09 -16.40 -27.76
N ILE A 770 -7.13 -16.89 -28.53
CA ILE A 770 -7.32 -17.98 -29.49
C ILE A 770 -6.38 -19.15 -29.20
N ALA A 771 -6.77 -20.34 -29.65
CA ALA A 771 -5.86 -21.48 -29.71
C ALA A 771 -4.91 -21.38 -30.91
N ALA A 772 -3.74 -22.01 -30.77
CA ALA A 772 -2.81 -22.26 -31.87
C ALA A 772 -3.46 -23.09 -33.00
N PRO A 773 -2.95 -23.01 -34.24
CA PRO A 773 -3.44 -23.84 -35.33
C PRO A 773 -3.43 -25.34 -34.99
N GLY A 774 -4.50 -26.06 -35.33
CA GLY A 774 -4.68 -27.49 -35.02
C GLY A 774 -4.98 -27.80 -33.54
N HIS A 775 -5.25 -26.77 -32.73
CA HIS A 775 -5.58 -26.88 -31.32
C HIS A 775 -6.88 -26.14 -31.02
N LYS A 776 -7.49 -26.49 -29.88
CA LYS A 776 -8.61 -25.75 -29.27
C LYS A 776 -8.28 -25.36 -27.83
N LEU A 777 -8.92 -24.29 -27.38
CA LEU A 777 -8.93 -23.91 -25.97
C LEU A 777 -10.02 -24.71 -25.27
N ILE A 778 -9.68 -25.29 -24.12
CA ILE A 778 -10.64 -25.93 -23.21
C ILE A 778 -10.80 -25.04 -22.00
N SER A 779 -12.01 -24.60 -21.71
CA SER A 779 -12.37 -23.91 -20.47
C SER A 779 -13.02 -24.93 -19.53
N ALA A 780 -12.50 -25.07 -18.32
CA ALA A 780 -13.07 -25.92 -17.27
C ALA A 780 -13.34 -25.09 -16.01
N ASP A 781 -14.61 -24.90 -15.65
CA ASP A 781 -15.04 -24.04 -14.53
C ASP A 781 -15.73 -24.85 -13.44
N TYR A 782 -15.43 -24.56 -12.17
CA TYR A 782 -16.15 -25.17 -11.06
C TYR A 782 -17.54 -24.55 -10.88
N SER A 783 -18.58 -25.34 -11.11
CA SER A 783 -19.97 -24.90 -10.99
C SER A 783 -20.34 -24.64 -9.52
N GLN A 784 -20.38 -23.35 -9.14
CA GLN A 784 -20.85 -22.86 -7.83
C GLN A 784 -20.04 -23.42 -6.63
N ILE A 785 -18.72 -23.55 -6.77
CA ILE A 785 -17.84 -24.15 -5.75
C ILE A 785 -18.04 -23.54 -4.35
N GLU A 786 -18.16 -22.22 -4.24
CA GLU A 786 -18.32 -21.56 -2.94
C GLU A 786 -19.62 -21.93 -2.22
N LEU A 787 -20.72 -22.13 -2.96
CA LEU A 787 -22.00 -22.57 -2.37
C LEU A 787 -21.92 -24.03 -1.92
N ARG A 788 -21.25 -24.89 -2.70
CA ARG A 788 -21.01 -26.29 -2.33
C ARG A 788 -20.15 -26.39 -1.08
N LEU A 789 -19.11 -25.54 -0.99
CA LEU A 789 -18.26 -25.41 0.18
C LEU A 789 -18.98 -24.86 1.39
N LEU A 790 -19.84 -23.84 1.24
CA LEU A 790 -20.68 -23.36 2.32
C LEU A 790 -21.57 -24.48 2.87
N ALA A 791 -22.23 -25.24 1.99
CA ALA A 791 -23.10 -26.35 2.39
C ALA A 791 -22.33 -27.43 3.17
N HIS A 792 -21.07 -27.69 2.81
CA HIS A 792 -20.17 -28.58 3.53
C HIS A 792 -19.71 -27.98 4.87
N ILE A 793 -19.04 -26.82 4.86
CA ILE A 793 -18.41 -26.20 6.03
C ILE A 793 -19.42 -25.85 7.12
N ALA A 794 -20.58 -25.32 6.73
CA ALA A 794 -21.64 -24.93 7.66
C ALA A 794 -22.64 -26.08 7.94
N GLU A 795 -22.40 -27.29 7.41
CA GLU A 795 -23.21 -28.49 7.63
C GLU A 795 -24.72 -28.23 7.41
N ILE A 796 -25.11 -27.68 6.26
CA ILE A 796 -26.49 -27.22 5.99
C ILE A 796 -27.27 -28.30 5.23
N PRO A 797 -28.15 -29.11 5.87
CA PRO A 797 -28.77 -30.28 5.23
C PRO A 797 -29.63 -29.91 4.02
N GLN A 798 -30.31 -28.76 4.07
CA GLN A 798 -31.18 -28.29 2.99
C GLN A 798 -30.38 -28.01 1.71
N LEU A 799 -29.21 -27.38 1.84
CA LEU A 799 -28.35 -27.11 0.68
C LEU A 799 -27.67 -28.40 0.18
N LYS A 800 -27.29 -29.31 1.09
CA LYS A 800 -26.74 -30.62 0.72
C LYS A 800 -27.76 -31.44 -0.11
N SER A 801 -29.03 -31.49 0.33
CA SER A 801 -30.11 -32.17 -0.41
C SER A 801 -30.34 -31.51 -1.77
N ALA A 802 -30.42 -30.18 -1.82
CA ALA A 802 -30.62 -29.45 -3.07
C ALA A 802 -29.53 -29.74 -4.11
N PHE A 803 -28.26 -29.79 -3.70
CA PHE A 803 -27.17 -30.17 -4.60
C PHE A 803 -27.20 -31.65 -5.00
N ALA A 804 -27.60 -32.56 -4.10
CA ALA A 804 -27.71 -33.98 -4.40
C ALA A 804 -28.83 -34.29 -5.40
N GLU A 805 -29.92 -33.52 -5.36
CA GLU A 805 -31.08 -33.61 -6.25
C GLU A 805 -30.89 -32.82 -7.57
N GLY A 806 -29.78 -32.10 -7.72
CA GLY A 806 -29.51 -31.28 -8.91
C GLY A 806 -30.36 -30.02 -9.02
N HIS A 807 -30.94 -29.55 -7.91
CA HIS A 807 -31.76 -28.35 -7.89
C HIS A 807 -30.93 -27.08 -8.03
N ASP A 808 -31.47 -26.09 -8.76
CA ASP A 808 -30.89 -24.75 -8.83
C ASP A 808 -31.19 -23.99 -7.53
N ILE A 809 -30.16 -23.82 -6.70
CA ILE A 809 -30.28 -23.13 -5.40
C ILE A 809 -30.74 -21.69 -5.57
N HIS A 810 -30.35 -21.01 -6.65
CA HIS A 810 -30.80 -19.63 -6.87
C HIS A 810 -32.28 -19.58 -7.21
N ALA A 811 -32.76 -20.52 -8.04
CA ALA A 811 -34.19 -20.64 -8.34
C ALA A 811 -34.99 -21.08 -7.11
N MET A 812 -34.46 -22.00 -6.30
CA MET A 812 -35.10 -22.42 -5.05
C MET A 812 -35.23 -21.25 -4.07
N THR A 813 -34.15 -20.49 -3.84
CA THR A 813 -34.18 -19.28 -3.01
C THR A 813 -35.17 -18.27 -3.58
N ALA A 814 -35.18 -18.05 -4.90
CA ALA A 814 -36.11 -17.14 -5.56
C ALA A 814 -37.58 -17.56 -5.35
N SER A 815 -37.88 -18.84 -5.50
CA SER A 815 -39.23 -19.37 -5.37
C SER A 815 -39.79 -19.14 -3.98
N GLU A 816 -38.96 -19.34 -2.95
CA GLU A 816 -39.35 -19.15 -1.56
C GLU A 816 -39.44 -17.67 -1.18
N MET A 817 -38.54 -16.84 -1.71
CA MET A 817 -38.50 -15.42 -1.37
C MET A 817 -39.57 -14.60 -2.10
N PHE A 818 -39.82 -14.92 -3.36
CA PHE A 818 -40.71 -14.16 -4.25
C PHE A 818 -42.01 -14.88 -4.58
N GLY A 819 -42.20 -16.13 -4.13
CA GLY A 819 -43.41 -16.91 -4.39
C GLY A 819 -43.58 -17.33 -5.86
N VAL A 820 -42.50 -17.36 -6.64
CA VAL A 820 -42.50 -17.69 -8.07
C VAL A 820 -42.10 -19.15 -8.28
N PRO A 821 -42.87 -19.99 -8.99
CA PRO A 821 -42.48 -21.37 -9.25
C PRO A 821 -41.08 -21.50 -9.87
N ILE A 822 -40.34 -22.55 -9.49
CA ILE A 822 -39.00 -22.84 -10.05
C ILE A 822 -39.08 -23.06 -11.57
N GLU A 823 -40.08 -23.82 -12.01
CA GLU A 823 -40.33 -24.09 -13.43
C GLU A 823 -40.86 -22.83 -14.14
N GLY A 824 -40.21 -22.44 -15.24
CA GLY A 824 -40.58 -21.24 -15.99
C GLY A 824 -40.20 -19.91 -15.32
N MET A 825 -39.36 -19.93 -14.26
CA MET A 825 -38.95 -18.72 -13.55
C MET A 825 -38.30 -17.68 -14.48
N PRO A 826 -38.73 -16.41 -14.46
CA PRO A 826 -38.10 -15.36 -15.23
C PRO A 826 -36.60 -15.21 -14.87
N PRO A 827 -35.69 -15.12 -15.87
CA PRO A 827 -34.25 -15.03 -15.62
C PRO A 827 -33.83 -13.86 -14.71
N GLU A 828 -34.56 -12.75 -14.74
CA GLU A 828 -34.34 -11.57 -13.91
C GLU A 828 -34.61 -11.83 -12.42
N VAL A 829 -35.64 -12.61 -12.09
CA VAL A 829 -36.00 -13.00 -10.72
C VAL A 829 -34.91 -13.90 -10.15
N ARG A 830 -34.48 -14.88 -10.94
CA ARG A 830 -33.33 -15.73 -10.60
C ARG A 830 -32.05 -14.92 -10.38
N ARG A 831 -31.79 -13.89 -11.21
CA ARG A 831 -30.63 -12.99 -11.07
C ARG A 831 -30.66 -12.21 -9.75
N ARG A 832 -31.83 -11.71 -9.34
CA ARG A 832 -32.00 -11.04 -8.03
C ARG A 832 -31.75 -11.99 -6.87
N ALA A 833 -32.28 -13.21 -6.92
CA ALA A 833 -32.03 -14.22 -5.89
C ALA A 833 -30.56 -14.65 -5.83
N LYS A 834 -29.86 -14.69 -6.97
CA LYS A 834 -28.41 -14.90 -6.99
C LYS A 834 -27.67 -13.80 -6.22
N ALA A 835 -27.99 -12.53 -6.48
CA ALA A 835 -27.41 -11.40 -5.76
C ALA A 835 -27.69 -11.47 -4.24
N ILE A 836 -28.90 -11.86 -3.86
CA ILE A 836 -29.29 -12.08 -2.46
C ILE A 836 -28.46 -13.19 -1.82
N ASN A 837 -28.43 -14.38 -2.43
CA ASN A 837 -27.70 -15.54 -1.89
C ASN A 837 -26.25 -15.17 -1.59
N PHE A 838 -25.55 -14.64 -2.59
CA PHE A 838 -24.15 -14.25 -2.42
C PHE A 838 -23.99 -13.11 -1.42
N GLY A 839 -24.85 -12.07 -1.49
CA GLY A 839 -24.80 -10.97 -0.55
C GLY A 839 -24.91 -11.44 0.91
N ILE A 840 -25.93 -12.25 1.22
CA ILE A 840 -26.16 -12.73 2.58
C ILE A 840 -25.03 -13.64 3.06
N ILE A 841 -24.56 -14.56 2.21
CA ILE A 841 -23.44 -15.46 2.53
C ILE A 841 -22.18 -14.68 2.85
N TYR A 842 -21.93 -13.58 2.14
CA TYR A 842 -20.78 -12.72 2.39
C TYR A 842 -20.98 -11.67 3.49
N GLY A 843 -22.06 -11.81 4.27
CA GLY A 843 -22.34 -10.94 5.41
C GLY A 843 -22.71 -9.51 5.03
N ILE A 844 -23.38 -9.31 3.90
CA ILE A 844 -23.94 -8.01 3.53
C ILE A 844 -24.94 -7.54 4.62
N SER A 845 -24.95 -6.23 4.90
CA SER A 845 -25.95 -5.65 5.80
C SER A 845 -27.28 -5.46 5.09
N ALA A 846 -28.37 -5.29 5.83
CA ALA A 846 -29.67 -4.91 5.26
C ALA A 846 -29.58 -3.62 4.43
N PHE A 847 -28.72 -2.68 4.84
CA PHE A 847 -28.44 -1.46 4.06
C PHE A 847 -27.73 -1.78 2.73
N GLY A 848 -26.70 -2.63 2.76
CA GLY A 848 -25.99 -3.02 1.52
C GLY A 848 -26.88 -3.80 0.56
N LEU A 849 -27.72 -4.70 1.07
CA LEU A 849 -28.65 -5.49 0.27
C LEU A 849 -29.76 -4.63 -0.33
N ALA A 850 -30.28 -3.65 0.44
CA ALA A 850 -31.25 -2.69 -0.03
C ALA A 850 -30.74 -1.89 -1.23
N ASN A 851 -29.49 -1.39 -1.14
CA ASN A 851 -28.86 -0.66 -2.24
C ASN A 851 -28.65 -1.57 -3.47
N GLN A 852 -28.17 -2.80 -3.28
CA GLN A 852 -27.89 -3.70 -4.40
C GLN A 852 -29.15 -4.16 -5.16
N LEU A 853 -30.31 -4.21 -4.49
CA LEU A 853 -31.57 -4.65 -5.08
C LEU A 853 -32.50 -3.49 -5.46
N ALA A 854 -32.12 -2.25 -5.11
CA ALA A 854 -32.96 -1.05 -5.17
C ALA A 854 -34.32 -1.25 -4.48
N ILE A 855 -34.31 -1.74 -3.23
CA ILE A 855 -35.52 -1.97 -2.41
C ILE A 855 -35.42 -1.24 -1.06
N PRO A 856 -36.56 -0.99 -0.36
CA PRO A 856 -36.53 -0.43 0.99
C PRO A 856 -35.73 -1.27 1.99
N ARG A 857 -35.08 -0.61 2.94
CA ARG A 857 -34.24 -1.27 3.96
C ARG A 857 -35.01 -2.28 4.82
N GLU A 858 -36.27 -2.00 5.13
CA GLU A 858 -37.12 -2.92 5.91
C GLU A 858 -37.38 -4.22 5.15
N GLU A 859 -37.65 -4.12 3.84
CA GLU A 859 -37.85 -5.27 2.96
C GLU A 859 -36.57 -6.12 2.85
N ALA A 860 -35.42 -5.49 2.63
CA ALA A 860 -34.13 -6.17 2.63
C ALA A 860 -33.84 -6.87 3.98
N GLY A 861 -34.20 -6.25 5.09
CA GLY A 861 -34.10 -6.85 6.43
C GLY A 861 -35.00 -8.08 6.59
N ALA A 862 -36.23 -8.02 6.08
CA ALA A 862 -37.15 -9.15 6.07
C ALA A 862 -36.62 -10.32 5.23
N TYR A 863 -36.04 -10.03 4.06
CA TYR A 863 -35.37 -11.02 3.21
C TYR A 863 -34.22 -11.73 3.92
N ILE A 864 -33.33 -10.99 4.59
CA ILE A 864 -32.23 -11.57 5.38
C ILE A 864 -32.78 -12.46 6.50
N LYS A 865 -33.81 -12.01 7.21
CA LYS A 865 -34.43 -12.77 8.30
C LYS A 865 -35.01 -14.10 7.79
N ARG A 866 -35.83 -14.05 6.74
CA ARG A 866 -36.47 -15.22 6.13
C ARG A 866 -35.46 -16.22 5.59
N TYR A 867 -34.36 -15.72 5.01
CA TYR A 867 -33.24 -16.56 4.55
C TYR A 867 -32.58 -17.33 5.70
N PHE A 868 -32.32 -16.67 6.83
CA PHE A 868 -31.74 -17.35 8.01
C PHE A 868 -32.72 -18.28 8.74
N GLU A 869 -34.02 -18.02 8.69
CA GLU A 869 -35.04 -18.94 9.20
C GLU A 869 -35.07 -20.24 8.37
N ARG A 870 -34.87 -20.14 7.06
CA ARG A 870 -34.79 -21.30 6.17
C ARG A 870 -33.46 -22.06 6.28
N PHE A 871 -32.36 -21.32 6.41
CA PHE A 871 -30.99 -21.87 6.48
C PHE A 871 -30.32 -21.50 7.82
N PRO A 872 -30.80 -22.03 8.96
CA PRO A 872 -30.30 -21.66 10.28
C PRO A 872 -28.81 -22.00 10.47
N GLY A 873 -28.31 -23.03 9.79
CA GLY A 873 -26.89 -23.42 9.81
C GLY A 873 -25.94 -22.32 9.32
N ILE A 874 -26.38 -21.45 8.39
CA ILE A 874 -25.56 -20.32 7.91
C ILE A 874 -25.31 -19.34 9.06
N ARG A 875 -26.35 -18.98 9.82
CA ARG A 875 -26.21 -18.05 10.95
C ARG A 875 -25.30 -18.64 12.03
N ALA A 876 -25.53 -19.92 12.37
CA ALA A 876 -24.70 -20.61 13.36
C ALA A 876 -23.21 -20.61 12.95
N TYR A 877 -22.92 -20.90 11.67
CA TYR A 877 -21.57 -20.81 11.11
C TYR A 877 -20.98 -19.40 11.22
N MET A 878 -21.71 -18.37 10.82
CA MET A 878 -21.23 -16.98 10.85
C MET A 878 -20.87 -16.55 12.28
N ASP A 879 -21.72 -16.87 13.26
CA ASP A 879 -21.50 -16.47 14.65
C ASP A 879 -20.35 -17.28 15.29
N ALA A 880 -20.26 -18.58 15.02
CA ALA A 880 -19.15 -19.42 15.46
C ALA A 880 -17.80 -18.94 14.88
N THR A 881 -17.78 -18.60 13.59
CA THR A 881 -16.56 -18.13 12.90
C THR A 881 -16.09 -16.79 13.44
N LYS A 882 -17.02 -15.83 13.67
CA LYS A 882 -16.68 -14.54 14.32
C LYS A 882 -16.12 -14.74 15.71
N LYS A 883 -16.72 -15.63 16.51
CA LYS A 883 -16.24 -15.94 17.86
C LYS A 883 -14.82 -16.50 17.81
N PHE A 884 -14.59 -17.52 16.99
CA PHE A 884 -13.27 -18.12 16.80
C PHE A 884 -12.23 -17.09 16.35
N ALA A 885 -12.56 -16.26 15.36
CA ALA A 885 -11.66 -15.24 14.84
C ALA A 885 -11.27 -14.20 15.90
N ARG A 886 -12.21 -13.77 16.75
CA ARG A 886 -11.93 -12.83 17.86
C ARG A 886 -11.03 -13.45 18.94
N GLU A 887 -11.19 -14.74 19.23
CA GLU A 887 -10.41 -15.44 20.24
C GLU A 887 -8.98 -15.78 19.77
N ASN A 888 -8.82 -16.15 18.49
CA ASN A 888 -7.56 -16.68 17.97
C ASN A 888 -6.80 -15.68 17.06
N GLY A 889 -7.47 -14.64 16.57
CA GLY A 889 -6.89 -13.67 15.63
C GLY A 889 -6.77 -14.18 14.19
N TYR A 890 -7.29 -15.37 13.87
CA TYR A 890 -7.31 -15.95 12.53
C TYR A 890 -8.49 -16.92 12.35
N VAL A 891 -8.70 -17.35 11.10
CA VAL A 891 -9.60 -18.46 10.73
C VAL A 891 -8.85 -19.44 9.83
N THR A 892 -9.36 -20.66 9.68
CA THR A 892 -8.72 -21.69 8.85
C THR A 892 -9.60 -22.16 7.69
N THR A 893 -8.97 -22.50 6.55
CA THR A 893 -9.63 -23.25 5.47
C THR A 893 -9.80 -24.72 5.85
N ILE A 894 -10.56 -25.47 5.06
CA ILE A 894 -10.74 -26.92 5.26
C ILE A 894 -9.45 -27.74 5.06
N PHE A 895 -8.42 -27.15 4.46
CA PHE A 895 -7.09 -27.76 4.31
C PHE A 895 -6.05 -27.23 5.32
N GLY A 896 -6.48 -26.38 6.25
CA GLY A 896 -5.67 -25.91 7.37
C GLY A 896 -4.89 -24.62 7.12
N ARG A 897 -5.06 -23.94 5.98
CA ARG A 897 -4.45 -22.61 5.76
C ARG A 897 -4.96 -21.64 6.80
N LYS A 898 -4.08 -20.86 7.44
CA LYS A 898 -4.43 -19.79 8.37
C LYS A 898 -4.58 -18.46 7.65
N CYS A 899 -5.70 -17.78 7.87
CA CYS A 899 -5.98 -16.42 7.39
C CYS A 899 -6.05 -15.48 8.60
N HIS A 900 -5.02 -14.67 8.83
CA HIS A 900 -4.93 -13.82 10.02
C HIS A 900 -5.66 -12.48 9.85
N TYR A 901 -6.32 -12.04 10.93
CA TYR A 901 -7.06 -10.79 11.02
C TYR A 901 -6.67 -10.05 12.31
N PRO A 902 -5.47 -9.44 12.38
CA PRO A 902 -4.97 -8.81 13.61
C PRO A 902 -5.86 -7.65 14.11
N ARG A 903 -6.72 -7.10 13.25
CA ARG A 903 -7.65 -5.99 13.54
C ARG A 903 -9.10 -6.46 13.78
N ILE A 904 -9.32 -7.75 14.03
CA ILE A 904 -10.65 -8.33 14.31
C ILE A 904 -11.29 -7.77 15.60
N THR A 905 -10.49 -7.24 16.51
CA THR A 905 -10.92 -6.59 17.76
C THR A 905 -10.79 -5.06 17.74
N ALA A 906 -10.59 -4.45 16.56
CA ALA A 906 -10.43 -3.00 16.43
C ALA A 906 -11.56 -2.23 17.11
N THR A 907 -11.22 -1.14 17.80
CA THR A 907 -12.19 -0.27 18.47
C THR A 907 -13.12 0.41 17.47
N ASN A 908 -12.59 0.79 16.30
CA ASN A 908 -13.35 1.35 15.19
C ASN A 908 -14.40 0.35 14.67
N PRO A 909 -15.71 0.66 14.76
CA PRO A 909 -16.78 -0.25 14.35
C PRO A 909 -16.75 -0.64 12.87
N SER A 910 -16.32 0.26 11.99
CA SER A 910 -16.27 0.01 10.54
C SER A 910 -15.14 -0.94 10.17
N GLU A 911 -13.97 -0.75 10.78
CA GLU A 911 -12.80 -1.63 10.60
C GLU A 911 -13.08 -3.02 11.18
N ARG A 912 -13.68 -3.10 12.36
CA ARG A 912 -14.11 -4.36 12.97
C ARG A 912 -15.13 -5.11 12.11
N ALA A 913 -16.18 -4.42 11.64
CA ALA A 913 -17.20 -5.03 10.77
C ALA A 913 -16.63 -5.49 9.41
N PHE A 914 -15.58 -4.83 8.90
CA PHE A 914 -14.86 -5.30 7.71
C PHE A 914 -14.10 -6.60 7.99
N ASN A 915 -13.31 -6.66 9.06
CA ASN A 915 -12.55 -7.85 9.43
C ASN A 915 -13.46 -9.04 9.76
N GLU A 916 -14.59 -8.81 10.43
CA GLU A 916 -15.57 -9.87 10.71
C GLU A 916 -16.16 -10.47 9.44
N ARG A 917 -16.51 -9.64 8.45
CA ARG A 917 -17.00 -10.13 7.15
C ARG A 917 -15.91 -10.89 6.41
N ALA A 918 -14.68 -10.38 6.41
CA ALA A 918 -13.55 -11.06 5.77
C ALA A 918 -13.28 -12.44 6.42
N ALA A 919 -13.33 -12.51 7.75
CA ALA A 919 -13.14 -13.75 8.51
C ALA A 919 -14.23 -14.80 8.25
N ILE A 920 -15.48 -14.39 8.01
CA ILE A 920 -16.57 -15.31 7.62
C ILE A 920 -16.35 -15.88 6.22
N ASN A 921 -15.82 -15.06 5.31
CA ASN A 921 -15.67 -15.41 3.90
C ASN A 921 -14.41 -16.25 3.64
N ALA A 922 -13.34 -16.01 4.39
CA ALA A 922 -12.05 -16.64 4.16
C ALA A 922 -12.06 -18.18 4.21
N PRO A 923 -12.76 -18.86 5.14
CA PRO A 923 -12.85 -20.31 5.12
C PRO A 923 -13.51 -20.85 3.85
N ILE A 924 -14.46 -20.14 3.26
CA ILE A 924 -15.16 -20.56 2.04
C ILE A 924 -14.28 -20.27 0.82
N GLN A 925 -13.91 -19.00 0.62
CA GLN A 925 -13.15 -18.56 -0.56
C GLN A 925 -11.74 -19.16 -0.59
N GLY A 926 -11.10 -19.29 0.58
CA GLY A 926 -9.79 -19.89 0.68
C GLY A 926 -9.82 -21.39 0.47
N SER A 927 -10.87 -22.09 0.90
CA SER A 927 -11.03 -23.52 0.58
C SER A 927 -11.25 -23.73 -0.92
N ALA A 928 -11.96 -22.84 -1.61
CA ALA A 928 -12.09 -22.89 -3.07
C ALA A 928 -10.73 -22.71 -3.75
N ALA A 929 -9.95 -21.71 -3.32
CA ALA A 929 -8.60 -21.48 -3.83
C ALA A 929 -7.67 -22.68 -3.57
N ASP A 930 -7.75 -23.29 -2.38
CA ASP A 930 -6.97 -24.48 -2.04
C ASP A 930 -7.35 -25.69 -2.92
N ILE A 931 -8.64 -25.88 -3.23
CA ILE A 931 -9.10 -26.94 -4.15
C ILE A 931 -8.52 -26.71 -5.55
N ILE A 932 -8.59 -25.49 -6.07
CA ILE A 932 -8.05 -25.13 -7.39
C ILE A 932 -6.54 -25.39 -7.41
N ARG A 933 -5.79 -24.95 -6.40
CA ARG A 933 -4.34 -25.21 -6.29
C ARG A 933 -4.02 -26.70 -6.27
N ARG A 934 -4.79 -27.51 -5.54
CA ARG A 934 -4.63 -28.98 -5.52
C ARG A 934 -4.89 -29.60 -6.88
N ALA A 935 -5.90 -29.12 -7.61
CA ALA A 935 -6.17 -29.57 -8.97
C ALA A 935 -5.00 -29.22 -9.90
N MET A 936 -4.56 -27.96 -9.87
CA MET A 936 -3.45 -27.45 -10.66
C MET A 936 -2.14 -28.22 -10.41
N ALA A 937 -1.78 -28.45 -9.14
CA ALA A 937 -0.59 -29.20 -8.75
C ALA A 937 -0.56 -30.66 -9.22
N ARG A 938 -1.71 -31.24 -9.58
CA ARG A 938 -1.82 -32.63 -10.05
C ARG A 938 -2.02 -32.74 -11.56
N MET A 939 -2.26 -31.62 -12.22
CA MET A 939 -2.80 -31.60 -13.58
C MET A 939 -1.78 -32.08 -14.61
N ASP A 940 -0.60 -31.46 -14.65
CA ASP A 940 0.45 -31.81 -15.63
C ASP A 940 0.82 -33.30 -15.54
N ALA A 941 1.05 -33.82 -14.33
CA ALA A 941 1.38 -35.23 -14.12
C ALA A 941 0.21 -36.20 -14.46
N ALA A 942 -1.04 -35.72 -14.43
CA ALA A 942 -2.18 -36.51 -14.87
C ALA A 942 -2.29 -36.56 -16.39
N LEU A 943 -2.08 -35.43 -17.07
CA LEU A 943 -2.06 -35.33 -18.52
C LEU A 943 -0.90 -36.17 -19.10
N GLU A 944 0.28 -36.08 -18.52
CA GLU A 944 1.46 -36.87 -18.93
C GLU A 944 1.20 -38.38 -18.79
N ARG A 945 0.63 -38.84 -17.66
CA ARG A 945 0.28 -40.26 -17.47
C ARG A 945 -0.79 -40.74 -18.47
N ALA A 946 -1.70 -39.85 -18.85
CA ALA A 946 -2.70 -40.11 -19.88
C ALA A 946 -2.13 -40.01 -21.31
N LYS A 947 -0.85 -39.62 -21.46
CA LYS A 947 -0.16 -39.37 -22.74
C LYS A 947 -0.86 -38.30 -23.58
N LEU A 948 -1.38 -37.28 -22.92
CA LEU A 948 -2.03 -36.14 -23.55
C LEU A 948 -1.05 -34.97 -23.62
N SER A 949 -1.06 -34.29 -24.76
CA SER A 949 -0.21 -33.14 -25.09
C SER A 949 -0.79 -31.81 -24.59
N ALA A 950 -1.99 -31.84 -24.00
CA ALA A 950 -2.68 -30.68 -23.48
C ALA A 950 -1.84 -29.89 -22.46
N GLN A 951 -1.99 -28.57 -22.51
CA GLN A 951 -1.23 -27.64 -21.66
C GLN A 951 -2.16 -26.71 -20.90
N MET A 952 -2.02 -26.66 -19.58
CA MET A 952 -2.70 -25.65 -18.75
C MET A 952 -2.06 -24.29 -18.97
N LEU A 953 -2.87 -23.30 -19.36
CA LEU A 953 -2.42 -21.96 -19.75
C LEU A 953 -2.76 -20.90 -18.69
N LEU A 954 -4.03 -20.82 -18.28
CA LEU A 954 -4.52 -19.76 -17.39
C LEU A 954 -5.34 -20.31 -16.23
N GLN A 955 -5.30 -19.57 -15.13
CA GLN A 955 -6.22 -19.66 -14.00
C GLN A 955 -6.95 -18.32 -13.87
N VAL A 956 -8.29 -18.34 -13.95
CA VAL A 956 -9.13 -17.14 -13.84
C VAL A 956 -10.34 -17.43 -12.96
N HIS A 957 -10.44 -16.77 -11.82
CA HIS A 957 -11.51 -17.04 -10.83
C HIS A 957 -11.56 -18.51 -10.38
N ASP A 958 -12.56 -19.28 -10.82
CA ASP A 958 -12.73 -20.71 -10.52
C ASP A 958 -12.54 -21.58 -11.78
N GLU A 959 -12.02 -20.97 -12.86
CA GLU A 959 -11.81 -21.54 -14.19
C GLU A 959 -10.33 -21.87 -14.43
N LEU A 960 -10.07 -23.02 -15.06
CA LEU A 960 -8.79 -23.41 -15.64
C LEU A 960 -8.93 -23.49 -17.17
N VAL A 961 -8.01 -22.81 -17.87
CA VAL A 961 -7.98 -22.78 -19.34
C VAL A 961 -6.81 -23.59 -19.84
N PHE A 962 -7.06 -24.47 -20.81
CA PHE A 962 -6.08 -25.34 -21.44
C PHE A 962 -6.04 -25.11 -22.94
N GLU A 963 -4.96 -25.55 -23.57
CA GLU A 963 -4.83 -25.68 -25.02
C GLU A 963 -4.44 -27.12 -25.34
N ALA A 964 -5.17 -27.76 -26.25
CA ALA A 964 -4.99 -29.17 -26.58
C ALA A 964 -5.19 -29.42 -28.08
N PRO A 965 -4.49 -30.41 -28.67
CA PRO A 965 -4.70 -30.83 -30.05
C PRO A 965 -6.15 -31.25 -30.33
N ASP A 966 -6.61 -31.02 -31.56
CA ASP A 966 -7.99 -31.31 -31.98
C ASP A 966 -8.44 -32.76 -31.74
N ASP A 967 -7.53 -33.72 -31.86
CA ASP A 967 -7.77 -35.16 -31.67
C ASP A 967 -7.71 -35.63 -30.21
N GLU A 968 -7.23 -34.78 -29.29
CA GLU A 968 -7.08 -35.10 -27.87
C GLU A 968 -8.16 -34.44 -26.97
N ILE A 969 -9.06 -33.64 -27.53
CA ILE A 969 -9.99 -32.78 -26.77
C ILE A 969 -10.86 -33.56 -25.78
N GLU A 970 -11.57 -34.59 -26.23
CA GLU A 970 -12.51 -35.32 -25.38
C GLU A 970 -11.76 -36.04 -24.23
N ALA A 971 -10.65 -36.71 -24.57
CA ALA A 971 -9.80 -37.38 -23.57
C ALA A 971 -9.23 -36.38 -22.55
N THR A 972 -8.84 -35.18 -23.01
CA THR A 972 -8.37 -34.10 -22.14
C THR A 972 -9.47 -33.61 -21.20
N ILE A 973 -10.67 -33.37 -21.71
CA ILE A 973 -11.82 -32.94 -20.89
C ILE A 973 -12.13 -33.96 -19.79
N GLU A 974 -12.10 -35.26 -20.10
CA GLU A 974 -12.32 -36.32 -19.11
C GLU A 974 -11.29 -36.29 -17.99
N VAL A 975 -10.00 -36.18 -18.33
CA VAL A 975 -8.90 -36.12 -17.33
C VAL A 975 -9.00 -34.85 -16.49
N VAL A 976 -9.17 -33.68 -17.13
CA VAL A 976 -9.28 -32.39 -16.45
C VAL A 976 -10.45 -32.39 -15.46
N ARG A 977 -11.64 -32.82 -15.92
CA ARG A 977 -12.84 -32.90 -15.08
C ARG A 977 -12.61 -33.80 -13.87
N LYS A 978 -12.02 -34.99 -14.09
CA LYS A 978 -11.72 -35.93 -13.02
C LYS A 978 -10.79 -35.33 -11.98
N ILE A 979 -9.65 -34.76 -12.40
CA ILE A 979 -8.64 -34.19 -11.49
C ILE A 979 -9.21 -33.03 -10.68
N MET A 980 -10.01 -32.17 -11.30
CA MET A 980 -10.66 -31.06 -10.61
C MET A 980 -11.68 -31.56 -9.58
N VAL A 981 -12.58 -32.48 -9.93
CA VAL A 981 -13.56 -33.04 -8.99
C VAL A 981 -12.87 -33.79 -7.84
N GLU A 982 -11.80 -34.53 -8.12
CA GLU A 982 -11.05 -35.33 -7.13
C GLU A 982 -10.02 -34.52 -6.32
N ALA A 983 -9.85 -33.22 -6.60
CA ALA A 983 -8.85 -32.38 -5.95
C ALA A 983 -8.87 -32.42 -4.40
N PRO A 984 -10.02 -32.49 -3.71
CA PRO A 984 -10.06 -32.65 -2.25
C PRO A 984 -9.39 -33.94 -1.73
N HIS A 985 -9.41 -35.03 -2.50
CA HIS A 985 -8.87 -36.33 -2.08
C HIS A 985 -7.34 -36.37 -2.04
N PRO A 986 -6.72 -37.28 -1.28
CA PRO A 986 -7.33 -38.11 -0.22
C PRO A 986 -7.49 -37.36 1.11
N TYR A 987 -7.20 -36.05 1.15
CA TYR A 987 -7.14 -35.29 2.40
C TYR A 987 -8.51 -35.17 3.08
N LEU A 988 -9.57 -34.91 2.30
CA LEU A 988 -10.93 -34.90 2.80
C LEU A 988 -11.93 -35.35 1.73
N GLN A 989 -13.08 -35.87 2.18
CA GLN A 989 -14.25 -36.13 1.36
C GLN A 989 -15.27 -35.03 1.61
N LEU A 990 -15.62 -34.27 0.57
CA LEU A 990 -16.70 -33.30 0.67
C LEU A 990 -18.04 -34.03 0.74
N SER A 991 -18.93 -33.55 1.60
CA SER A 991 -20.31 -34.05 1.71
C SER A 991 -21.19 -33.62 0.53
N VAL A 992 -20.71 -32.68 -0.28
CA VAL A 992 -21.36 -32.21 -1.50
C VAL A 992 -20.38 -32.44 -2.65
N ALA A 993 -20.81 -33.16 -3.68
CA ALA A 993 -19.98 -33.42 -4.85
C ALA A 993 -19.62 -32.11 -5.55
N LEU A 994 -18.36 -31.97 -5.99
CA LEU A 994 -17.97 -30.89 -6.90
C LEU A 994 -18.46 -31.21 -8.31
N GLN A 995 -18.76 -30.16 -9.07
CA GLN A 995 -19.11 -30.26 -10.48
C GLN A 995 -18.20 -29.33 -11.27
N VAL A 996 -17.78 -29.79 -12.44
CA VAL A 996 -16.93 -29.04 -13.36
C VAL A 996 -17.55 -29.12 -14.74
N ASP A 997 -17.91 -27.96 -15.27
CA ASP A 997 -18.38 -27.82 -16.65
C ASP A 997 -17.17 -27.50 -17.52
N ALA A 998 -16.98 -28.27 -18.59
CA ALA A 998 -15.84 -28.11 -19.49
C ALA A 998 -16.26 -28.17 -20.94
N LYS A 999 -15.78 -27.23 -21.76
CA LYS A 999 -16.06 -27.15 -23.20
C LYS A 999 -14.82 -26.70 -23.96
N ALA A 1000 -14.76 -27.07 -25.23
CA ALA A 1000 -13.66 -26.72 -26.13
C ALA A 1000 -14.14 -25.84 -27.29
N ALA A 1001 -13.36 -24.83 -27.64
CA ALA A 1001 -13.61 -23.99 -28.81
C ALA A 1001 -12.32 -23.35 -29.35
N GLN A 1002 -12.41 -22.62 -30.47
CA GLN A 1002 -11.24 -21.98 -31.06
C GLN A 1002 -10.78 -20.74 -30.28
N ASN A 1003 -11.68 -20.12 -29.53
CA ASN A 1003 -11.41 -18.93 -28.72
C ASN A 1003 -12.01 -19.05 -27.32
N TRP A 1004 -11.51 -18.22 -26.41
CA TRP A 1004 -11.86 -18.31 -24.99
C TRP A 1004 -13.33 -17.97 -24.70
N ASP A 1005 -13.95 -17.05 -25.44
CA ASP A 1005 -15.39 -16.72 -25.24
C ASP A 1005 -16.33 -17.87 -25.61
N GLU A 1006 -15.99 -18.66 -26.64
CA GLU A 1006 -16.81 -19.79 -27.07
C GLU A 1006 -16.59 -21.04 -26.21
N ALA A 1007 -15.39 -21.18 -25.63
CA ALA A 1007 -15.09 -22.26 -24.70
C ALA A 1007 -15.76 -22.03 -23.34
N HIS A 1008 -15.89 -20.77 -22.91
CA HIS A 1008 -16.57 -20.36 -21.69
C HIS A 1008 -18.10 -20.44 -21.85
#